data_AF-G4YY69-F1
#
_entry.id   AF-G4YY69-F1
#
_cell.length_a   1.000
_cell.length_b   1.000
_cell.length_c   1.000
_cell.angle_alpha   90.00
_cell.angle_beta   90.00
_cell.angle_gamma   90.00
#
_symmetry.space_group_name_H-M   'P 1'
#
loop_
_entity.id
_entity.type
_entity.pdbx_description
1 polymer ?
#
loop_
_entity_poly.entity_id
_entity_poly.type
_entity_poly.pdbx_seq_one_letter_code
_entity_poly.pdbx_strand_id
1 'polypeptide(L)'
;MTKPRVQPGSKALSGKGPRTTSIDSTVATRESEIVMVHARTKPTIAKWQVFNIARRLAAVAAAVQYIYTSMTATWWALQVLTGAPNPTETLRVFPSSLIEGYVGDGLFRDSPLVQDVLGGDTSPRDFALFLESETKTSTENCSKVDLFNGDIYNYKFLSDGYAGMVEDTKYNISTLDKFELVVLIVDCSFSQLVEGDPSEVRVYNLVRSKDDPSDLNLLTTSLSVQEYQVPVLNKQGPALVGMLTLIQDMHADHVDQYYMVATTYPYQRSLDFEMYEFVGVTSNSFLELRSVPKDPLTEPVKHLITARKRGFYNGDSQSNVRTMYSTLSGVSAKSAVTRWEWTGEAVTIDAWAWVHCIHFFFGLQTIFSLVILALVTYQKIRTGKVWIGDPFATVSTTSIVMRGLLVLASWFLDSFWSVNEYAMSRAAILTSVPTVRVHKELVHADILNIFLSLVGFLSAIFRERIDPAIVIFLFEIIHTYRLTFVRSSPAVLNEVITYSSAQYNIGIAKVTAALAAMCPLRLWSSFQFPAKDATFLAASFFPTMYLIVIVTGYAILRKIYHYRYPEQARPRSSNSTDTSGNEKAAMTLRGIVTNFEIATGAELQTRFGLISDYNNYVYFKGMKFASADGVYCSGYVIVNGKFLIRSQDWLAIVMMKLFHARFTNAYAYEVEGNTVKETARLVHTTTFLWSDLWWLNVSVLL
;
A
#
# COMPACT_ATOMS: atom_id res chain seq x y z
N MET A 1 -88.70 0.26 43.06
CA MET A 1 -88.41 -1.13 42.68
C MET A 1 -87.22 -1.62 43.53
N THR A 2 -87.34 -1.84 44.85
CA THR A 2 -87.86 -3.01 45.60
C THR A 2 -87.28 -4.39 45.28
N LYS A 3 -86.24 -4.78 46.08
CA LYS A 3 -85.97 -6.06 46.82
C LYS A 3 -86.07 -7.42 46.07
N PRO A 4 -85.68 -8.60 46.66
CA PRO A 4 -85.10 -8.95 47.98
C PRO A 4 -83.82 -9.85 47.90
N ARG A 5 -82.96 -10.03 48.92
CA ARG A 5 -82.94 -10.88 50.16
C ARG A 5 -83.14 -12.40 49.92
N VAL A 6 -82.22 -13.23 50.47
CA VAL A 6 -82.44 -14.36 51.42
C VAL A 6 -81.18 -15.27 51.56
N GLN A 7 -80.87 -15.64 52.81
CA GLN A 7 -79.86 -16.58 53.36
C GLN A 7 -80.58 -17.94 53.68
N PRO A 8 -80.11 -18.93 54.48
CA PRO A 8 -78.78 -19.41 54.92
C PRO A 8 -78.66 -20.98 55.01
N GLY A 9 -77.55 -21.48 55.59
CA GLY A 9 -77.44 -22.77 56.34
C GLY A 9 -76.70 -23.91 55.62
N SER A 10 -75.93 -24.82 56.23
CA SER A 10 -75.57 -25.10 57.63
C SER A 10 -74.50 -26.22 57.71
N LYS A 11 -73.61 -26.11 58.72
CA LYS A 11 -72.78 -27.09 59.49
C LYS A 11 -72.81 -28.61 59.16
N ALA A 12 -71.65 -29.30 59.28
CA ALA A 12 -71.26 -30.12 60.47
C ALA A 12 -70.18 -31.23 60.22
N LEU A 13 -69.20 -31.31 61.16
CA LEU A 13 -68.49 -32.48 61.77
C LEU A 13 -67.78 -33.56 60.90
N SER A 14 -66.73 -34.30 61.30
CA SER A 14 -65.85 -34.48 62.49
C SER A 14 -64.89 -35.65 62.17
N GLY A 15 -63.67 -35.71 62.74
CA GLY A 15 -62.88 -36.97 62.79
C GLY A 15 -61.39 -36.82 63.13
N LYS A 16 -60.96 -37.40 64.25
CA LYS A 16 -59.63 -37.30 64.91
C LYS A 16 -58.65 -38.44 64.53
N GLY A 17 -57.36 -38.11 64.39
CA GLY A 17 -56.13 -38.86 64.82
C GLY A 17 -55.82 -40.26 64.23
N PRO A 18 -54.58 -40.81 64.35
CA PRO A 18 -53.51 -40.50 65.30
C PRO A 18 -52.08 -40.28 64.71
N ARG A 19 -51.15 -39.89 65.59
CA ARG A 19 -49.68 -39.75 65.43
C ARG A 19 -48.98 -41.11 65.33
N THR A 20 -47.89 -41.20 64.56
CA THR A 20 -46.58 -41.74 65.00
C THR A 20 -45.44 -41.38 64.03
N THR A 21 -44.25 -41.28 64.61
CA THR A 21 -42.95 -40.74 64.17
C THR A 21 -42.13 -41.61 63.22
N SER A 22 -41.33 -41.00 62.33
CA SER A 22 -39.90 -41.33 62.17
C SER A 22 -39.13 -40.22 61.44
N ILE A 23 -37.94 -39.96 61.96
CA ILE A 23 -36.91 -39.04 61.46
C ILE A 23 -36.29 -39.65 60.20
N ASP A 24 -36.12 -38.86 59.14
CA ASP A 24 -34.86 -38.88 58.39
C ASP A 24 -34.65 -37.62 57.56
N SER A 25 -33.43 -37.13 57.65
CA SER A 25 -32.92 -35.86 57.14
C SER A 25 -32.64 -35.88 55.64
N THR A 26 -33.09 -34.85 54.92
CA THR A 26 -32.36 -34.31 53.76
C THR A 26 -32.67 -32.82 53.60
N VAL A 27 -31.63 -32.01 53.77
CA VAL A 27 -31.64 -30.55 53.68
C VAL A 27 -31.79 -30.15 52.21
N ALA A 28 -33.00 -29.76 51.83
CA ALA A 28 -33.27 -29.04 50.59
C ALA A 28 -32.97 -27.55 50.82
N THR A 29 -31.93 -27.02 50.15
CA THR A 29 -31.64 -25.58 50.14
C THR A 29 -32.66 -24.85 49.28
N ARG A 30 -33.53 -24.10 49.97
CA ARG A 30 -34.50 -23.10 49.49
C ARG A 30 -33.90 -22.11 48.48
N GLU A 31 -34.35 -22.18 47.23
CA GLU A 31 -34.46 -21.03 46.32
C GLU A 31 -35.78 -21.12 45.55
N SER A 32 -36.88 -20.71 46.16
CA SER A 32 -38.13 -20.46 45.44
C SER A 32 -39.08 -19.59 46.26
N GLU A 33 -38.79 -18.30 46.37
CA GLU A 33 -39.83 -17.31 46.68
C GLU A 33 -39.35 -15.89 46.39
N ILE A 34 -39.48 -15.48 45.12
CA ILE A 34 -39.68 -14.07 44.77
C ILE A 34 -40.83 -13.99 43.78
N VAL A 35 -42.02 -13.78 44.35
CA VAL A 35 -43.14 -12.94 43.89
C VAL A 35 -43.27 -12.75 42.38
N MET A 36 -44.29 -13.40 41.80
CA MET A 36 -44.87 -13.07 40.49
C MET A 36 -45.43 -11.63 40.50
N VAL A 37 -44.86 -10.74 39.68
CA VAL A 37 -45.51 -9.49 39.26
C VAL A 37 -45.33 -9.30 37.75
N HIS A 38 -46.46 -9.46 37.06
CA HIS A 38 -46.89 -8.80 35.81
C HIS A 38 -46.12 -9.02 34.49
N ALA A 39 -46.94 -9.19 33.45
CA ALA A 39 -46.59 -9.50 32.08
C ALA A 39 -45.52 -8.56 31.48
N ARG A 40 -44.52 -9.17 30.83
CA ARG A 40 -43.47 -8.50 30.07
C ARG A 40 -44.09 -7.63 28.97
N THR A 41 -44.07 -6.32 29.17
CA THR A 41 -43.98 -5.35 28.07
C THR A 41 -42.71 -5.64 27.25
N LYS A 42 -42.83 -5.65 25.92
CA LYS A 42 -41.66 -5.73 25.02
C LYS A 42 -40.67 -4.63 25.41
N PRO A 43 -39.39 -4.94 25.69
CA PRO A 43 -38.43 -3.90 26.02
C PRO A 43 -38.22 -3.07 24.75
N THR A 44 -38.67 -1.82 24.78
CA THR A 44 -38.21 -0.81 23.83
C THR A 44 -36.69 -0.72 23.99
N ILE A 45 -35.95 -1.30 23.05
CA ILE A 45 -34.48 -1.21 23.03
C ILE A 45 -34.16 0.29 23.01
N ALA A 46 -33.56 0.79 24.08
CA ALA A 46 -33.21 2.19 24.17
C ALA A 46 -32.26 2.52 23.00
N LYS A 47 -32.51 3.61 22.26
CA LYS A 47 -31.67 4.05 21.12
C LYS A 47 -30.17 4.04 21.46
N TRP A 48 -29.84 4.29 22.73
CA TRP A 48 -28.49 4.22 23.30
C TRP A 48 -27.85 2.83 23.29
N GLN A 49 -28.62 1.76 23.55
CA GLN A 49 -28.12 0.38 23.48
C GLN A 49 -27.80 -0.03 22.04
N VAL A 50 -28.65 0.37 21.08
CA VAL A 50 -28.39 0.15 19.64
C VAL A 50 -27.12 0.87 19.21
N PHE A 51 -26.95 2.13 19.60
CA PHE A 51 -25.76 2.91 19.30
C PHE A 51 -24.47 2.28 19.87
N ASN A 52 -24.50 1.81 21.11
CA ASN A 52 -23.33 1.15 21.72
C ASN A 52 -22.96 -0.16 21.03
N ILE A 53 -23.96 -0.97 20.64
CA ILE A 53 -23.73 -2.19 19.86
C ILE A 53 -23.12 -1.84 18.49
N ALA A 54 -23.67 -0.84 17.80
CA ALA A 54 -23.13 -0.40 16.50
C ALA A 54 -21.68 0.07 16.62
N ARG A 55 -21.33 0.84 17.65
CA ARG A 55 -19.96 1.28 17.91
C ARG A 55 -19.01 0.12 18.18
N ARG A 56 -19.44 -0.90 18.95
CA ARG A 56 -18.65 -2.13 19.19
C ARG A 56 -18.45 -2.94 17.92
N LEU A 57 -19.48 -3.06 17.08
CA LEU A 57 -19.36 -3.69 15.77
C LEU A 57 -18.38 -2.94 14.87
N ALA A 58 -18.35 -1.61 14.91
CA ALA A 58 -17.36 -0.81 14.20
C ALA A 58 -15.93 -1.07 14.69
N ALA A 59 -15.71 -1.25 16.00
CA ALA A 59 -14.41 -1.64 16.54
C ALA A 59 -13.97 -3.04 16.07
N VAL A 60 -14.91 -4.00 16.01
CA VAL A 60 -14.65 -5.34 15.43
C VAL A 60 -14.29 -5.24 13.94
N ALA A 61 -15.02 -4.44 13.17
CA ALA A 61 -14.70 -4.20 11.77
C ALA A 61 -13.30 -3.56 11.60
N ALA A 62 -12.94 -2.61 12.47
CA ALA A 62 -11.62 -1.99 12.47
C ALA A 62 -10.50 -3.00 12.80
N ALA A 63 -10.73 -3.93 13.74
CA ALA A 63 -9.79 -5.01 14.03
C ALA A 63 -9.62 -5.98 12.84
N VAL A 64 -10.72 -6.30 12.14
CA VAL A 64 -10.69 -7.12 10.92
C VAL A 64 -9.92 -6.42 9.80
N GLN A 65 -10.15 -5.11 9.61
CA GLN A 65 -9.39 -4.29 8.66
C GLN A 65 -7.89 -4.31 8.99
N TYR A 66 -7.52 -4.13 10.27
CA TYR A 66 -6.13 -4.20 10.70
C TYR A 66 -5.49 -5.57 10.40
N ILE A 67 -6.20 -6.67 10.66
CA ILE A 67 -5.74 -8.03 10.32
C ILE A 67 -5.54 -8.16 8.81
N TYR A 68 -6.52 -7.73 8.02
CA TYR A 68 -6.44 -7.77 6.56
C TYR A 68 -5.21 -7.03 6.06
N THR A 69 -4.98 -5.80 6.53
CA THR A 69 -3.82 -4.99 6.20
C THR A 69 -2.50 -5.69 6.57
N SER A 70 -2.39 -6.22 7.79
CA SER A 70 -1.18 -6.91 8.25
C SER A 70 -0.89 -8.22 7.48
N MET A 71 -1.91 -9.01 7.19
CA MET A 71 -1.77 -10.26 6.44
C MET A 71 -1.44 -10.00 4.98
N THR A 72 -2.05 -8.97 4.38
CA THR A 72 -1.77 -8.56 3.00
C THR A 72 -0.34 -8.03 2.86
N ALA A 73 0.15 -7.23 3.82
CA ALA A 73 1.55 -6.80 3.84
C ALA A 73 2.52 -7.99 3.95
N THR A 74 2.20 -8.98 4.80
CA THR A 74 3.01 -10.20 4.91
C THR A 74 3.04 -10.98 3.59
N TRP A 75 1.89 -11.15 2.96
CA TRP A 75 1.79 -11.85 1.67
C TRP A 75 2.66 -11.17 0.61
N TRP A 76 2.58 -9.85 0.47
CA TRP A 76 3.40 -9.11 -0.48
C TRP A 76 4.89 -9.12 -0.14
N ALA A 77 5.26 -9.08 1.14
CA ALA A 77 6.66 -9.26 1.54
C ALA A 77 7.22 -10.59 1.04
N LEU A 78 6.45 -11.68 1.18
CA LEU A 78 6.84 -12.99 0.67
C LEU A 78 6.92 -13.03 -0.86
N GLN A 79 5.99 -12.38 -1.57
CA GLN A 79 6.03 -12.29 -3.04
C GLN A 79 7.29 -11.59 -3.54
N VAL A 80 7.67 -10.47 -2.91
CA VAL A 80 8.91 -9.74 -3.23
C VAL A 80 10.14 -10.60 -2.97
N LEU A 81 10.19 -11.31 -1.83
CA LEU A 81 11.29 -12.22 -1.52
C LEU A 81 11.42 -13.40 -2.50
N THR A 82 10.30 -13.87 -3.04
CA THR A 82 10.31 -14.94 -4.06
C THR A 82 10.71 -14.44 -5.45
N GLY A 83 10.88 -13.12 -5.64
CA GLY A 83 11.19 -12.54 -6.95
C GLY A 83 10.06 -12.74 -7.96
N ALA A 84 8.80 -12.71 -7.49
CA ALA A 84 7.65 -12.93 -8.35
C ALA A 84 7.63 -11.90 -9.50
N PRO A 85 7.48 -12.33 -10.76
CA PRO A 85 7.53 -11.43 -11.90
C PRO A 85 6.34 -10.46 -11.86
N ASN A 86 6.59 -9.21 -12.22
CA ASN A 86 5.53 -8.25 -12.42
C ASN A 86 4.86 -8.48 -13.79
N PRO A 87 3.57 -8.11 -13.95
CA PRO A 87 2.93 -8.24 -15.26
C PRO A 87 3.64 -7.34 -16.29
N THR A 88 3.78 -7.86 -17.51
CA THR A 88 4.18 -7.07 -18.66
C THR A 88 3.06 -6.08 -18.99
N GLU A 89 3.41 -4.81 -19.10
CA GLU A 89 2.48 -3.70 -19.36
C GLU A 89 3.07 -2.80 -20.47
N THR A 90 2.22 -2.08 -21.22
CA THR A 90 2.67 -0.97 -22.06
C THR A 90 3.08 0.18 -21.13
N LEU A 91 4.39 0.36 -20.94
CA LEU A 91 4.91 1.41 -20.05
C LEU A 91 4.77 2.81 -20.65
N ARG A 92 5.00 2.95 -21.96
CA ARG A 92 4.96 4.24 -22.67
C ARG A 92 4.56 4.05 -24.13
N VAL A 93 3.91 5.07 -24.68
CA VAL A 93 3.74 5.23 -26.12
C VAL A 93 4.27 6.61 -26.47
N PHE A 94 5.14 6.66 -27.47
CA PHE A 94 5.75 7.89 -27.94
C PHE A 94 5.05 8.35 -29.23
N PRO A 95 4.08 9.29 -29.13
CA PRO A 95 3.37 9.79 -30.30
C PRO A 95 4.20 10.80 -31.10
N SER A 96 3.95 10.83 -32.41
CA SER A 96 4.28 11.89 -33.36
C SER A 96 3.00 12.24 -34.11
N SER A 97 2.41 13.39 -33.79
CA SER A 97 1.05 13.74 -34.23
C SER A 97 0.98 14.60 -35.48
N LEU A 98 2.02 15.40 -35.77
CA LEU A 98 1.94 16.35 -36.89
C LEU A 98 2.27 15.65 -38.21
N ILE A 99 3.25 14.75 -38.20
CA ILE A 99 3.75 14.09 -39.42
C ILE A 99 2.63 13.43 -40.21
N GLU A 100 1.62 12.84 -39.53
CA GLU A 100 0.47 12.17 -40.15
C GLU A 100 -0.27 13.07 -41.15
N GLY A 101 -0.61 14.30 -40.73
CA GLY A 101 -1.32 15.25 -41.58
C GLY A 101 -0.49 15.74 -42.75
N TYR A 102 0.84 15.84 -42.57
CA TYR A 102 1.75 16.26 -43.64
C TYR A 102 1.97 15.16 -44.68
N VAL A 103 2.08 13.90 -44.26
CA VAL A 103 2.28 12.79 -45.20
C VAL A 103 1.01 12.34 -45.92
N GLY A 104 -0.16 12.70 -45.38
CA GLY A 104 -1.45 12.36 -45.96
C GLY A 104 -1.77 10.86 -45.88
N ASP A 105 -2.86 10.45 -46.55
CA ASP A 105 -3.39 9.08 -46.45
C ASP A 105 -2.89 8.14 -47.55
N GLY A 106 -2.22 8.63 -48.60
CA GLY A 106 -1.82 7.83 -49.77
C GLY A 106 -0.33 7.92 -50.13
N LEU A 107 -0.05 8.06 -51.44
CA LEU A 107 1.32 8.17 -51.95
C LEU A 107 1.96 9.50 -51.53
N PHE A 108 3.23 9.45 -51.11
CA PHE A 108 3.94 10.64 -50.63
C PHE A 108 4.08 11.75 -51.69
N ARG A 109 4.08 11.40 -52.98
CA ARG A 109 4.09 12.40 -54.07
C ARG A 109 2.90 13.36 -54.00
N ASP A 110 1.73 12.86 -53.63
CA ASP A 110 0.49 13.63 -53.59
C ASP A 110 0.23 14.21 -52.18
N SER A 111 1.16 14.01 -51.25
CA SER A 111 1.03 14.48 -49.87
C SER A 111 1.12 16.01 -49.75
N PRO A 112 0.46 16.61 -48.74
CA PRO A 112 0.63 18.03 -48.41
C PRO A 112 2.10 18.42 -48.16
N LEU A 113 2.90 17.52 -47.60
CA LEU A 113 4.33 17.72 -47.42
C LEU A 113 5.04 18.01 -48.74
N VAL A 114 4.75 17.25 -49.79
CA VAL A 114 5.43 17.43 -51.09
C VAL A 114 4.79 18.57 -51.89
N GLN A 115 3.46 18.61 -51.96
CA GLN A 115 2.75 19.57 -52.81
C GLN A 115 2.75 20.98 -52.20
N ASP A 116 2.39 21.11 -50.92
CA ASP A 116 2.17 22.41 -50.30
C ASP A 116 3.43 22.96 -49.63
N VAL A 117 4.20 22.10 -48.94
CA VAL A 117 5.39 22.55 -48.20
C VAL A 117 6.63 22.63 -49.09
N LEU A 118 6.89 21.60 -49.91
CA LEU A 118 8.03 21.57 -50.83
C LEU A 118 7.73 22.18 -52.21
N GLY A 119 6.49 22.59 -52.47
CA GLY A 119 6.08 23.19 -53.74
C GLY A 119 6.21 22.24 -54.94
N GLY A 120 6.11 20.93 -54.72
CA GLY A 120 6.32 19.88 -55.72
C GLY A 120 7.77 19.62 -56.10
N ASP A 121 8.75 20.32 -55.52
CA ASP A 121 10.17 20.12 -55.80
C ASP A 121 10.81 19.13 -54.82
N THR A 122 11.23 17.99 -55.35
CA THR A 122 11.85 16.87 -54.62
C THR A 122 13.38 16.89 -54.70
N SER A 123 14.00 17.98 -55.12
CA SER A 123 15.46 18.11 -55.15
C SER A 123 16.05 18.06 -53.73
N PRO A 124 17.21 17.40 -53.52
CA PRO A 124 17.86 17.33 -52.22
C PRO A 124 18.04 18.70 -51.54
N ARG A 125 17.80 18.74 -50.22
CA ARG A 125 17.89 19.93 -49.37
C ARG A 125 19.07 19.84 -48.42
N ASP A 126 19.65 20.99 -48.08
CA ASP A 126 20.76 21.14 -47.14
C ASP A 126 20.31 21.61 -45.74
N PHE A 127 19.01 21.45 -45.44
CA PHE A 127 18.40 21.79 -44.16
C PHE A 127 17.46 20.70 -43.66
N ALA A 128 17.17 20.71 -42.36
CA ALA A 128 16.13 19.90 -41.76
C ALA A 128 14.82 20.70 -41.68
N LEU A 129 13.70 20.07 -41.99
CA LEU A 129 12.36 20.64 -41.94
C LEU A 129 11.70 20.27 -40.59
N PHE A 130 11.32 21.28 -39.83
CA PHE A 130 10.66 21.15 -38.54
C PHE A 130 9.16 21.40 -38.69
N LEU A 131 8.34 20.44 -38.30
CA LEU A 131 6.88 20.56 -38.31
C LEU A 131 6.43 21.17 -36.98
N GLU A 132 6.08 22.46 -36.95
CA GLU A 132 5.74 23.17 -35.69
C GLU A 132 4.26 23.11 -35.33
N SER A 133 3.39 23.03 -36.34
CA SER A 133 1.95 22.82 -36.20
C SER A 133 1.38 22.27 -37.51
N GLU A 134 0.08 22.01 -37.57
CA GLU A 134 -0.60 21.45 -38.76
C GLU A 134 -0.35 22.22 -40.07
N THR A 135 -0.07 23.52 -39.98
CA THR A 135 0.12 24.40 -41.15
C THR A 135 1.40 25.23 -41.13
N LYS A 136 2.25 25.05 -40.11
CA LYS A 136 3.47 25.86 -39.93
C LYS A 136 4.69 24.96 -39.86
N THR A 137 5.67 25.26 -40.70
CA THR A 137 6.98 24.62 -40.70
C THR A 137 8.09 25.64 -40.44
N SER A 138 9.27 25.15 -40.09
CA SER A 138 10.48 25.92 -39.83
C SER A 138 11.69 25.16 -40.38
N THR A 139 12.76 25.86 -40.73
CA THR A 139 14.04 25.24 -41.16
C THR A 139 15.15 25.42 -40.12
N GLU A 140 14.85 26.08 -39.00
CA GLU A 140 15.84 26.41 -37.97
C GLU A 140 15.70 25.56 -36.72
N ASN A 141 14.48 25.46 -36.17
CA ASN A 141 14.19 24.75 -34.92
C ASN A 141 12.69 24.51 -34.69
N CYS A 142 12.36 23.84 -33.59
CA CYS A 142 11.02 23.77 -33.02
C CYS A 142 10.79 24.92 -32.03
N SER A 143 10.35 26.09 -32.51
CA SER A 143 10.33 27.34 -31.71
C SER A 143 9.42 27.32 -30.46
N LYS A 144 8.42 26.42 -30.42
CA LYS A 144 7.45 26.29 -29.31
C LYS A 144 7.83 25.22 -28.29
N VAL A 145 8.98 24.58 -28.43
CA VAL A 145 9.41 23.48 -27.56
C VAL A 145 10.53 23.94 -26.64
N ASP A 146 10.21 24.10 -25.35
CA ASP A 146 11.11 24.69 -24.35
C ASP A 146 12.41 23.91 -24.16
N LEU A 147 12.35 22.57 -24.24
CA LEU A 147 13.49 21.67 -24.02
C LEU A 147 14.13 21.18 -25.33
N PHE A 148 13.91 21.88 -26.44
CA PHE A 148 14.46 21.51 -27.73
C PHE A 148 15.99 21.50 -27.72
N ASN A 149 16.58 20.39 -28.20
CA ASN A 149 18.02 20.23 -28.31
C ASN A 149 18.48 20.35 -29.78
N GLY A 150 18.98 21.53 -30.15
CA GLY A 150 19.49 21.80 -31.50
C GLY A 150 20.72 20.96 -31.88
N ASP A 151 21.50 20.47 -30.92
CA ASP A 151 22.67 19.62 -31.20
C ASP A 151 22.26 18.23 -31.68
N ILE A 152 21.08 17.73 -31.25
CA ILE A 152 20.53 16.44 -31.70
C ILE A 152 19.78 16.58 -33.02
N TYR A 153 19.00 17.65 -33.19
CA TYR A 153 18.07 17.77 -34.32
C TYR A 153 18.55 18.69 -35.45
N ASN A 154 19.84 19.03 -35.51
CA ASN A 154 20.39 19.82 -36.63
C ASN A 154 20.64 18.96 -37.88
N TYR A 155 20.58 19.61 -39.04
CA TYR A 155 20.78 18.99 -40.34
C TYR A 155 22.09 18.20 -40.42
N LYS A 156 23.21 18.75 -39.94
CA LYS A 156 24.52 18.11 -40.05
C LYS A 156 24.55 16.76 -39.34
N PHE A 157 24.18 16.72 -38.07
CA PHE A 157 24.18 15.47 -37.29
C PHE A 157 23.20 14.44 -37.86
N LEU A 158 22.01 14.88 -38.26
CA LEU A 158 20.98 13.97 -38.80
C LEU A 158 21.34 13.44 -40.20
N SER A 159 21.91 14.28 -41.08
CA SER A 159 22.34 13.86 -42.42
C SER A 159 23.57 12.95 -42.38
N ASP A 160 24.56 13.26 -41.53
CA ASP A 160 25.71 12.38 -41.28
C ASP A 160 25.23 11.02 -40.74
N GLY A 161 24.25 11.02 -39.82
CA GLY A 161 23.63 9.80 -39.29
C GLY A 161 22.88 8.98 -40.35
N TYR A 162 22.11 9.64 -41.23
CA TYR A 162 21.45 8.99 -42.36
C TYR A 162 22.46 8.36 -43.32
N ALA A 163 23.51 9.09 -43.69
CA ALA A 163 24.54 8.60 -44.61
C ALA A 163 25.28 7.38 -44.03
N GLY A 164 25.67 7.45 -42.74
CA GLY A 164 26.28 6.33 -42.04
C GLY A 164 25.37 5.11 -41.98
N MET A 165 24.09 5.30 -41.65
CA MET A 165 23.08 4.24 -41.66
C MET A 165 22.96 3.57 -43.03
N VAL A 166 22.80 4.34 -44.12
CA VAL A 166 22.68 3.76 -45.46
C VAL A 166 23.94 2.98 -45.85
N GLU A 167 25.12 3.57 -45.62
CA GLU A 167 26.40 2.93 -45.94
C GLU A 167 26.59 1.62 -45.18
N ASP A 168 26.23 1.60 -43.90
CA ASP A 168 26.39 0.44 -43.06
C ASP A 168 25.36 -0.65 -43.32
N THR A 169 24.15 -0.31 -43.73
CA THR A 169 23.04 -1.28 -43.83
C THR A 169 22.77 -1.79 -45.26
N LYS A 170 23.38 -1.19 -46.29
CA LYS A 170 23.17 -1.55 -47.71
C LYS A 170 23.50 -2.99 -48.08
N TYR A 171 24.35 -3.67 -47.31
CA TYR A 171 24.67 -5.09 -47.56
C TYR A 171 23.46 -6.02 -47.33
N ASN A 172 22.49 -5.56 -46.55
CA ASN A 172 21.24 -6.29 -46.28
C ASN A 172 20.06 -5.61 -46.98
N ILE A 173 19.90 -4.29 -46.81
CA ILE A 173 18.82 -3.51 -47.41
C ILE A 173 19.33 -2.80 -48.67
N SER A 174 19.57 -3.57 -49.73
CA SER A 174 20.16 -3.05 -50.98
C SER A 174 19.36 -1.93 -51.64
N THR A 175 18.05 -1.83 -51.37
CA THR A 175 17.19 -0.77 -51.90
C THR A 175 17.59 0.62 -51.39
N LEU A 176 18.15 0.74 -50.18
CA LEU A 176 18.55 2.04 -49.61
C LEU A 176 19.62 2.75 -50.45
N ASP A 177 20.52 2.00 -51.09
CA ASP A 177 21.57 2.56 -51.96
C ASP A 177 21.00 3.16 -53.26
N LYS A 178 19.78 2.79 -53.64
CA LYS A 178 19.08 3.33 -54.82
C LYS A 178 18.35 4.63 -54.53
N PHE A 179 18.25 5.02 -53.26
CA PHE A 179 17.57 6.23 -52.86
C PHE A 179 18.54 7.40 -52.66
N GLU A 180 18.06 8.61 -52.94
CA GLU A 180 18.70 9.84 -52.52
C GLU A 180 17.81 10.59 -51.51
N LEU A 181 18.45 11.22 -50.53
CA LEU A 181 17.78 11.97 -49.47
C LEU A 181 17.25 13.29 -50.04
N VAL A 182 15.92 13.48 -49.97
CA VAL A 182 15.27 14.72 -50.37
C VAL A 182 15.34 15.73 -49.23
N VAL A 183 14.78 15.39 -48.07
CA VAL A 183 14.76 16.26 -46.89
C VAL A 183 14.61 15.44 -45.60
N LEU A 184 15.26 15.93 -44.54
CA LEU A 184 15.11 15.41 -43.18
C LEU A 184 13.96 16.12 -42.49
N ILE A 185 13.04 15.38 -41.89
CA ILE A 185 11.84 15.93 -41.27
C ILE A 185 11.82 15.57 -39.79
N VAL A 186 11.62 16.59 -38.97
CA VAL A 186 11.50 16.50 -37.52
C VAL A 186 10.09 16.92 -37.12
N ASP A 187 9.34 16.00 -36.53
CA ASP A 187 8.03 16.30 -35.97
C ASP A 187 8.21 16.92 -34.58
N CYS A 188 7.93 18.23 -34.44
CA CYS A 188 8.09 18.93 -33.17
C CYS A 188 7.07 18.50 -32.10
N SER A 189 6.07 17.70 -32.46
CA SER A 189 5.14 17.09 -31.50
C SER A 189 5.62 15.75 -30.94
N PHE A 190 6.76 15.22 -31.41
CA PHE A 190 7.32 13.97 -30.88
C PHE A 190 7.59 14.08 -29.38
N SER A 191 6.97 13.20 -28.58
CA SER A 191 6.96 13.38 -27.12
C SER A 191 8.34 13.45 -26.46
N GLN A 192 9.35 12.75 -26.99
CA GLN A 192 10.69 12.69 -26.39
C GLN A 192 11.50 13.92 -26.76
N LEU A 193 11.24 14.51 -27.92
CA LEU A 193 11.75 15.83 -28.30
C LEU A 193 11.16 16.90 -27.36
N VAL A 194 9.85 16.84 -27.09
CA VAL A 194 9.17 17.76 -26.16
C VAL A 194 9.67 17.61 -24.72
N GLU A 195 9.90 16.37 -24.26
CA GLU A 195 10.46 16.07 -22.93
C GLU A 195 11.98 16.36 -22.84
N GLY A 196 12.66 16.65 -23.95
CA GLY A 196 14.11 16.85 -24.00
C GLY A 196 14.92 15.58 -23.67
N ASP A 197 14.40 14.39 -23.98
CA ASP A 197 15.09 13.11 -23.73
C ASP A 197 16.30 12.96 -24.67
N PRO A 198 17.55 12.94 -24.16
CA PRO A 198 18.75 12.84 -24.98
C PRO A 198 19.08 11.41 -25.42
N SER A 199 18.28 10.42 -25.02
CA SER A 199 18.48 8.99 -25.33
C SER A 199 17.60 8.50 -26.48
N GLU A 200 16.67 9.30 -26.97
CA GLU A 200 15.67 8.89 -27.97
C GLU A 200 15.57 9.93 -29.08
N VAL A 201 15.62 9.46 -30.33
CA VAL A 201 15.49 10.31 -31.52
C VAL A 201 14.57 9.64 -32.52
N ARG A 202 13.68 10.42 -33.11
CA ARG A 202 12.86 9.96 -34.24
C ARG A 202 12.93 11.00 -35.35
N VAL A 203 13.28 10.55 -36.54
CA VAL A 203 13.41 11.38 -37.75
C VAL A 203 12.74 10.67 -38.91
N TYR A 204 12.11 11.47 -39.77
CA TYR A 204 11.49 10.99 -41.00
C TYR A 204 12.31 11.50 -42.17
N ASN A 205 12.87 10.59 -42.95
CA ASN A 205 13.69 10.93 -44.10
C ASN A 205 12.83 10.74 -45.35
N LEU A 206 12.48 11.84 -46.02
CA LEU A 206 11.86 11.75 -47.33
C LEU A 206 12.95 11.41 -48.34
N VAL A 207 12.79 10.31 -49.06
CA VAL A 207 13.77 9.83 -50.03
C VAL A 207 13.09 9.58 -51.38
N ARG A 208 13.85 9.74 -52.47
CA ARG A 208 13.36 9.42 -53.82
C ARG A 208 14.30 8.46 -54.53
N SER A 209 13.78 7.69 -55.47
CA SER A 209 14.62 6.84 -56.33
C SER A 209 15.54 7.69 -57.20
N LYS A 210 16.82 7.28 -57.30
CA LYS A 210 17.81 7.88 -58.21
C LYS A 210 17.45 7.64 -59.68
N ASP A 211 16.74 6.54 -59.96
CA ASP A 211 16.34 6.14 -61.31
C ASP A 211 14.99 6.78 -61.72
N ASP A 212 14.07 6.93 -60.77
CA ASP A 212 12.76 7.57 -60.97
C ASP A 212 12.48 8.60 -59.86
N PRO A 213 12.72 9.89 -60.11
CA PRO A 213 12.48 10.96 -59.13
C PRO A 213 11.01 11.10 -58.69
N SER A 214 10.07 10.41 -59.33
CA SER A 214 8.66 10.39 -58.95
C SER A 214 8.30 9.30 -57.95
N ASP A 215 9.16 8.30 -57.76
CA ASP A 215 9.04 7.27 -56.72
C ASP A 215 9.60 7.79 -55.40
N LEU A 216 8.68 8.24 -54.54
CA LEU A 216 8.97 8.82 -53.23
C LEU A 216 8.62 7.82 -52.13
N ASN A 217 9.54 7.68 -51.19
CA ASN A 217 9.38 6.83 -50.02
C ASN A 217 9.69 7.62 -48.74
N LEU A 218 9.05 7.24 -47.65
CA LEU A 218 9.31 7.78 -46.32
C LEU A 218 10.11 6.75 -45.49
N LEU A 219 11.35 7.06 -45.21
CA LEU A 219 12.18 6.23 -44.35
C LEU A 219 12.10 6.76 -42.92
N THR A 220 11.36 6.07 -42.05
CA THR A 220 11.28 6.42 -40.63
C THR A 220 12.44 5.79 -39.87
N THR A 221 13.20 6.60 -39.16
CA THR A 221 14.33 6.15 -38.33
C THR A 221 14.05 6.48 -36.86
N SER A 222 13.81 5.45 -36.06
CA SER A 222 13.65 5.54 -34.60
C SER A 222 14.91 5.01 -33.92
N LEU A 223 15.62 5.85 -33.17
CA LEU A 223 16.90 5.55 -32.54
C LEU A 223 16.79 5.68 -31.02
N SER A 224 17.25 4.67 -30.30
CA SER A 224 17.24 4.62 -28.84
C SER A 224 18.60 4.21 -28.31
N VAL A 225 19.16 4.97 -27.37
CA VAL A 225 20.38 4.60 -26.66
C VAL A 225 20.02 3.68 -25.48
N GLN A 226 20.41 2.42 -25.60
CA GLN A 226 20.05 1.35 -24.67
C GLN A 226 21.28 0.68 -24.07
N GLU A 227 21.09 -0.07 -22.99
CA GLU A 227 22.11 -1.02 -22.54
C GLU A 227 22.05 -2.28 -23.40
N TYR A 228 23.21 -2.83 -23.74
CA TYR A 228 23.33 -4.11 -24.41
C TYR A 228 24.27 -5.06 -23.67
N GLN A 229 24.07 -6.35 -23.88
CA GLN A 229 25.00 -7.40 -23.48
C GLN A 229 25.12 -8.45 -24.59
N VAL A 230 26.32 -8.99 -24.76
CA VAL A 230 26.61 -10.16 -25.58
C VAL A 230 27.20 -11.23 -24.64
N PRO A 231 26.36 -12.10 -24.04
CA PRO A 231 26.77 -12.98 -22.96
C PRO A 231 27.94 -13.91 -23.34
N VAL A 232 27.91 -14.47 -24.56
CA VAL A 232 28.94 -15.38 -25.08
C VAL A 232 30.32 -14.73 -25.15
N LEU A 233 30.37 -13.40 -25.35
CA LEU A 233 31.62 -12.64 -25.46
C LEU A 233 31.96 -11.90 -24.16
N ASN A 234 31.14 -12.01 -23.11
CA ASN A 234 31.23 -11.22 -21.88
C ASN A 234 31.38 -9.72 -22.15
N LYS A 235 30.67 -9.21 -23.17
CA LYS A 235 30.67 -7.79 -23.55
C LYS A 235 29.38 -7.13 -23.11
N GLN A 236 29.48 -5.91 -22.59
CA GLN A 236 28.34 -5.09 -22.20
C GLN A 236 28.68 -3.61 -22.37
N GLY A 237 27.65 -2.77 -22.52
CA GLY A 237 27.81 -1.33 -22.61
C GLY A 237 26.57 -0.63 -23.15
N PRO A 238 26.69 0.62 -23.58
CA PRO A 238 25.64 1.30 -24.33
C PRO A 238 25.67 0.86 -25.80
N ALA A 239 24.51 0.86 -26.44
CA ALA A 239 24.35 0.72 -27.86
C ALA A 239 23.27 1.68 -28.36
N LEU A 240 23.41 2.13 -29.61
CA LEU A 240 22.33 2.78 -30.33
C LEU A 240 21.54 1.71 -31.06
N VAL A 241 20.31 1.47 -30.61
CA VAL A 241 19.37 0.55 -31.24
C VAL A 241 18.48 1.36 -32.17
N GLY A 242 18.56 1.07 -33.46
CA GLY A 242 17.76 1.67 -34.51
C GLY A 242 16.66 0.74 -35.00
N MET A 243 15.49 1.32 -35.23
CA MET A 243 14.34 0.72 -35.90
C MET A 243 14.12 1.50 -37.20
N LEU A 244 14.32 0.83 -38.33
CA LEU A 244 14.16 1.41 -39.66
C LEU A 244 12.84 0.92 -40.24
N THR A 245 12.01 1.83 -40.77
CA THR A 245 10.76 1.46 -41.44
C THR A 245 10.65 2.14 -42.80
N LEU A 246 10.45 1.35 -43.85
CA LEU A 246 10.33 1.83 -45.23
C LEU A 246 8.87 1.99 -45.65
N ILE A 247 8.52 3.25 -45.88
CA ILE A 247 7.28 3.87 -46.30
C ILE A 247 7.04 4.02 -47.80
N GLN A 248 6.18 3.27 -48.51
CA GLN A 248 5.82 3.66 -49.89
C GLN A 248 4.41 4.28 -50.00
N ASP A 249 3.43 3.69 -49.31
CA ASP A 249 2.04 4.13 -49.31
C ASP A 249 1.49 4.10 -47.88
N MET A 250 0.82 5.18 -47.47
CA MET A 250 0.21 5.31 -46.16
C MET A 250 -1.03 4.40 -45.97
N HIS A 251 -1.58 3.84 -47.05
CA HIS A 251 -2.61 2.81 -46.99
C HIS A 251 -2.07 1.40 -46.69
N ALA A 252 -0.75 1.20 -46.62
CA ALA A 252 -0.19 -0.13 -46.41
C ALA A 252 -0.53 -0.66 -45.00
N ASP A 253 -1.17 -1.84 -44.95
CA ASP A 253 -1.48 -2.54 -43.70
C ASP A 253 -0.23 -3.14 -43.03
N HIS A 254 0.81 -3.39 -43.82
CA HIS A 254 2.10 -3.90 -43.38
C HIS A 254 3.23 -3.17 -44.09
N VAL A 255 4.25 -2.79 -43.33
CA VAL A 255 5.45 -2.10 -43.83
C VAL A 255 6.70 -2.87 -43.47
N ASP A 256 7.73 -2.74 -44.29
CA ASP A 256 9.02 -3.39 -44.04
C ASP A 256 9.77 -2.69 -42.91
N GLN A 257 10.20 -3.49 -41.94
CA GLN A 257 10.82 -3.01 -40.71
C GLN A 257 12.10 -3.79 -40.39
N TYR A 258 13.14 -3.07 -39.97
CA TYR A 258 14.46 -3.66 -39.72
C TYR A 258 15.08 -3.15 -38.41
N TYR A 259 15.78 -4.04 -37.71
CA TYR A 259 16.63 -3.64 -36.59
C TYR A 259 18.05 -3.41 -37.06
N MET A 260 18.66 -2.36 -36.53
CA MET A 260 20.08 -2.09 -36.66
C MET A 260 20.63 -1.71 -35.29
N VAL A 261 21.84 -2.12 -34.96
CA VAL A 261 22.47 -1.82 -33.67
C VAL A 261 23.90 -1.37 -33.89
N ALA A 262 24.24 -0.20 -33.36
CA ALA A 262 25.62 0.25 -33.22
C ALA A 262 26.04 0.08 -31.76
N THR A 263 26.76 -1.00 -31.46
CA THR A 263 27.32 -1.23 -30.12
C THR A 263 28.32 -0.13 -29.78
N THR A 264 28.52 0.15 -28.49
CA THR A 264 29.47 1.16 -27.95
C THR A 264 29.19 2.63 -28.30
N TYR A 265 28.29 2.93 -29.22
CA TYR A 265 27.72 4.27 -29.42
C TYR A 265 26.80 4.67 -28.26
N PRO A 266 26.76 5.94 -27.80
CA PRO A 266 27.35 7.16 -28.36
C PRO A 266 28.77 7.50 -27.88
N TYR A 267 29.49 6.54 -27.31
CA TYR A 267 30.81 6.81 -26.70
C TYR A 267 32.00 6.38 -27.56
N GLN A 268 31.75 6.19 -28.85
CA GLN A 268 32.74 5.93 -29.88
C GLN A 268 32.54 6.93 -31.03
N ARG A 269 33.61 7.22 -31.77
CA ARG A 269 33.60 8.19 -32.88
C ARG A 269 32.86 7.69 -34.12
N SER A 270 33.05 6.41 -34.44
CA SER A 270 32.40 5.80 -35.59
C SER A 270 31.02 5.30 -35.19
N LEU A 271 30.04 5.65 -36.01
CA LEU A 271 28.72 5.04 -35.99
C LEU A 271 28.80 3.84 -36.92
N ASP A 272 28.87 2.64 -36.34
CA ASP A 272 29.04 1.39 -37.09
C ASP A 272 27.79 0.51 -36.85
N PHE A 273 26.78 0.64 -37.72
CA PHE A 273 25.57 -0.15 -37.61
C PHE A 273 25.77 -1.58 -38.15
N GLU A 274 25.29 -2.55 -37.38
CA GLU A 274 25.12 -3.93 -37.82
C GLU A 274 23.61 -4.24 -37.89
N MET A 275 23.20 -5.07 -38.84
CA MET A 275 21.81 -5.47 -39.02
C MET A 275 21.47 -6.60 -38.06
N TYR A 276 20.25 -6.61 -37.55
CA TYR A 276 19.79 -7.63 -36.62
C TYR A 276 18.40 -8.15 -36.98
N GLU A 277 18.19 -9.42 -36.69
CA GLU A 277 16.89 -10.07 -36.73
C GLU A 277 16.35 -10.24 -35.31
N PHE A 278 15.03 -10.11 -35.16
CA PHE A 278 14.35 -10.36 -33.90
C PHE A 278 14.31 -11.86 -33.60
N VAL A 279 14.78 -12.26 -32.42
CA VAL A 279 14.73 -13.65 -31.94
C VAL A 279 13.57 -13.84 -30.97
N GLY A 280 13.45 -12.93 -30.00
CA GLY A 280 12.46 -13.06 -28.93
C GLY A 280 12.62 -12.02 -27.84
N VAL A 281 11.91 -12.23 -26.74
CA VAL A 281 11.99 -11.41 -25.53
C VAL A 281 12.32 -12.35 -24.37
N THR A 282 13.31 -11.99 -23.55
CA THR A 282 13.72 -12.79 -22.39
C THR A 282 12.72 -12.68 -21.23
N SER A 283 12.86 -13.52 -20.21
CA SER A 283 11.99 -13.50 -19.01
C SER A 283 12.04 -12.20 -18.21
N ASN A 284 13.08 -11.38 -18.41
CA ASN A 284 13.28 -10.11 -17.71
C ASN A 284 13.03 -8.91 -18.65
N SER A 285 12.24 -9.12 -19.71
CA SER A 285 11.86 -8.10 -20.69
C SER A 285 13.03 -7.48 -21.47
N PHE A 286 14.08 -8.26 -21.78
CA PHE A 286 15.11 -7.83 -22.74
C PHE A 286 14.75 -8.26 -24.15
N LEU A 287 15.02 -7.39 -25.13
CA LEU A 287 14.94 -7.70 -26.55
C LEU A 287 16.13 -8.57 -26.94
N GLU A 288 15.88 -9.75 -27.49
CA GLU A 288 16.92 -10.63 -28.02
C GLU A 288 17.01 -10.50 -29.54
N LEU A 289 18.21 -10.17 -30.00
CA LEU A 289 18.54 -9.86 -31.37
C LEU A 289 19.69 -10.74 -31.87
N ARG A 290 19.60 -11.19 -33.12
CA ARG A 290 20.63 -11.97 -33.80
C ARG A 290 21.26 -11.16 -34.93
N SER A 291 22.57 -10.97 -34.93
CA SER A 291 23.25 -10.17 -35.95
C SER A 291 23.21 -10.86 -37.32
N VAL A 292 23.10 -10.07 -38.38
CA VAL A 292 23.31 -10.50 -39.76
C VAL A 292 24.71 -10.02 -40.20
N PRO A 293 25.69 -10.92 -40.37
CA PRO A 293 27.06 -10.53 -40.71
C PRO A 293 27.16 -9.93 -42.11
N LYS A 294 28.11 -8.99 -42.31
CA LYS A 294 28.44 -8.43 -43.64
C LYS A 294 29.06 -9.50 -44.53
N ASP A 295 29.93 -10.32 -43.96
CA ASP A 295 30.50 -11.51 -44.59
C ASP A 295 30.29 -12.75 -43.71
N PRO A 296 29.31 -13.62 -44.05
CA PRO A 296 29.02 -14.83 -43.28
C PRO A 296 30.17 -15.84 -43.18
N LEU A 297 31.21 -15.73 -44.02
CA LEU A 297 32.36 -16.64 -44.00
C LEU A 297 33.43 -16.23 -43.00
N THR A 298 33.49 -14.96 -42.62
CA THR A 298 34.56 -14.41 -41.77
C THR A 298 34.04 -13.82 -40.46
N GLU A 299 32.80 -13.36 -40.43
CA GLU A 299 32.19 -12.73 -39.25
C GLU A 299 31.25 -13.69 -38.51
N PRO A 300 31.41 -13.87 -37.19
CA PRO A 300 30.53 -14.73 -36.41
C PRO A 300 29.18 -14.05 -36.15
N VAL A 301 28.12 -14.86 -36.13
CA VAL A 301 26.79 -14.42 -35.68
C VAL A 301 26.82 -14.12 -34.19
N LYS A 302 26.38 -12.93 -33.81
CA LYS A 302 26.31 -12.43 -32.43
C LYS A 302 24.86 -12.49 -31.94
N HIS A 303 24.69 -12.96 -30.70
CA HIS A 303 23.43 -12.88 -29.96
C HIS A 303 23.52 -11.75 -28.94
N LEU A 304 22.75 -10.71 -29.18
CA LEU A 304 22.74 -9.49 -28.37
C LEU A 304 21.40 -9.40 -27.64
N ILE A 305 21.46 -9.10 -26.35
CA ILE A 305 20.30 -8.72 -25.56
C ILE A 305 20.38 -7.23 -25.24
N THR A 306 19.27 -6.51 -25.39
CA THR A 306 19.22 -5.06 -25.14
C THR A 306 17.90 -4.65 -24.52
N ALA A 307 17.95 -3.59 -23.70
CA ALA A 307 16.75 -2.98 -23.15
C ALA A 307 17.04 -1.55 -22.69
N ARG A 308 15.98 -0.74 -22.69
CA ARG A 308 15.97 0.54 -21.98
C ARG A 308 15.68 0.28 -20.51
N LYS A 309 16.60 0.67 -19.64
CA LYS A 309 16.42 0.60 -18.19
C LYS A 309 16.16 1.98 -17.59
N ARG A 310 15.14 2.09 -16.75
CA ARG A 310 14.80 3.32 -16.02
C ARG A 310 14.46 2.96 -14.58
N GLY A 311 14.97 3.72 -13.63
CA GLY A 311 14.69 3.48 -12.21
C GLY A 311 15.96 3.59 -11.39
N PHE A 312 15.96 2.92 -10.24
CA PHE A 312 17.04 3.08 -9.27
C PHE A 312 17.32 1.80 -8.50
N TYR A 313 18.53 1.70 -7.96
CA TYR A 313 18.97 0.56 -7.17
C TYR A 313 19.80 1.01 -5.97
N ASN A 314 19.88 0.18 -4.93
CA ASN A 314 20.69 0.43 -3.75
C ASN A 314 21.62 -0.76 -3.52
N GLY A 315 22.82 -0.69 -4.10
CA GLY A 315 23.75 -1.81 -4.13
C GLY A 315 23.15 -3.00 -4.88
N ASP A 316 23.54 -4.21 -4.48
CA ASP A 316 23.09 -5.45 -5.14
C ASP A 316 21.84 -6.05 -4.48
N SER A 317 21.42 -5.54 -3.32
CA SER A 317 20.34 -6.12 -2.53
C SER A 317 18.94 -5.57 -2.85
N GLN A 318 18.86 -4.40 -3.47
CA GLN A 318 17.60 -3.66 -3.63
C GLN A 318 17.55 -2.92 -4.96
N SER A 319 16.47 -3.06 -5.71
CA SER A 319 16.27 -2.34 -6.97
C SER A 319 14.81 -2.20 -7.35
N ASN A 320 14.50 -1.13 -8.05
CA ASN A 320 13.23 -0.91 -8.73
C ASN A 320 13.55 -0.32 -10.10
N VAL A 321 13.69 -1.21 -11.08
CA VAL A 321 14.14 -0.86 -12.43
C VAL A 321 13.11 -1.36 -13.43
N ARG A 322 12.58 -0.45 -14.22
CA ARG A 322 11.77 -0.77 -15.39
C ARG A 322 12.68 -1.16 -16.53
N THR A 323 12.49 -2.36 -17.05
CA THR A 323 13.14 -2.86 -18.25
C THR A 323 12.12 -2.79 -19.38
N MET A 324 12.45 -2.07 -20.44
CA MET A 324 11.54 -1.76 -21.54
C MET A 324 12.19 -2.08 -22.89
N TYR A 325 11.37 -2.55 -23.83
CA TYR A 325 11.75 -2.84 -25.20
C TYR A 325 10.65 -2.38 -26.15
N SER A 326 11.00 -2.26 -27.43
CA SER A 326 10.08 -1.93 -28.53
C SER A 326 10.19 -2.99 -29.61
N THR A 327 9.06 -3.41 -30.17
CA THR A 327 8.99 -4.48 -31.19
C THR A 327 8.66 -3.94 -32.59
N LEU A 328 9.24 -4.53 -33.63
CA LEU A 328 8.85 -4.32 -35.04
C LEU A 328 7.68 -5.25 -35.40
N SER A 329 6.50 -5.05 -34.84
CA SER A 329 5.37 -5.97 -35.06
C SER A 329 4.38 -5.43 -36.08
N GLY A 330 4.63 -5.70 -37.37
CA GLY A 330 3.62 -5.76 -38.46
C GLY A 330 2.60 -4.63 -38.50
N VAL A 331 3.04 -3.42 -38.13
CA VAL A 331 2.18 -2.25 -37.95
C VAL A 331 1.75 -1.68 -39.30
N SER A 332 0.55 -1.10 -39.35
CA SER A 332 0.14 -0.29 -40.49
C SER A 332 1.08 0.89 -40.68
N ALA A 333 1.24 1.38 -41.91
CA ALA A 333 2.04 2.55 -42.23
C ALA A 333 1.75 3.73 -41.29
N LYS A 334 0.46 4.02 -41.09
CA LYS A 334 -0.01 5.04 -40.15
C LYS A 334 0.49 4.82 -38.72
N SER A 335 0.41 3.60 -38.19
CA SER A 335 0.90 3.31 -36.84
C SER A 335 2.42 3.39 -36.76
N ALA A 336 3.13 2.95 -37.79
CA ALA A 336 4.59 2.98 -37.89
C ALA A 336 5.16 4.41 -37.95
N VAL A 337 4.40 5.36 -38.50
CA VAL A 337 4.76 6.79 -38.51
C VAL A 337 4.39 7.46 -37.19
N THR A 338 3.19 7.22 -36.67
CA THR A 338 2.63 8.04 -35.59
C THR A 338 2.93 7.53 -34.18
N ARG A 339 3.22 6.24 -34.02
CA ARG A 339 3.34 5.60 -32.70
C ARG A 339 4.66 4.86 -32.58
N TRP A 340 5.27 4.96 -31.41
CA TRP A 340 6.41 4.13 -31.03
C TRP A 340 6.18 3.61 -29.61
N GLU A 341 5.78 2.34 -29.52
CA GLU A 341 5.31 1.72 -28.29
C GLU A 341 6.43 1.01 -27.54
N TRP A 342 6.44 1.21 -26.22
CA TRP A 342 7.41 0.62 -25.29
C TRP A 342 6.69 -0.27 -24.28
N THR A 343 6.99 -1.56 -24.34
CA THR A 343 6.47 -2.60 -23.47
C THR A 343 7.54 -3.11 -22.52
N GLY A 344 7.15 -3.66 -21.39
CA GLY A 344 8.09 -4.27 -20.46
C GLY A 344 7.51 -4.46 -19.07
N GLU A 345 8.39 -4.57 -18.08
CA GLU A 345 7.99 -4.81 -16.69
C GLU A 345 8.84 -3.99 -15.71
N ALA A 346 8.34 -3.81 -14.49
CA ALA A 346 9.15 -3.33 -13.38
C ALA A 346 9.83 -4.51 -12.68
N VAL A 347 11.14 -4.57 -12.73
CA VAL A 347 11.95 -5.53 -11.98
C VAL A 347 12.21 -4.96 -10.59
N THR A 348 11.54 -5.52 -9.59
CA THR A 348 11.65 -5.11 -8.19
C THR A 348 12.38 -6.20 -7.40
N ILE A 349 13.54 -5.86 -6.83
CA ILE A 349 14.33 -6.73 -5.97
C ILE A 349 14.40 -6.06 -4.60
N ASP A 350 14.12 -6.81 -3.54
CA ASP A 350 14.36 -6.35 -2.18
C ASP A 350 14.69 -7.54 -1.27
N ALA A 351 15.98 -7.76 -1.05
CA ALA A 351 16.48 -8.81 -0.17
C ALA A 351 16.13 -8.58 1.30
N TRP A 352 15.73 -7.35 1.68
CA TRP A 352 15.37 -7.00 3.05
C TRP A 352 13.87 -7.03 3.31
N ALA A 353 13.02 -7.31 2.30
CA ALA A 353 11.57 -7.34 2.43
C ALA A 353 11.05 -8.23 3.58
N TRP A 354 11.82 -9.24 4.02
CA TRP A 354 11.49 -10.10 5.15
C TRP A 354 11.31 -9.34 6.46
N VAL A 355 11.93 -8.16 6.64
CA VAL A 355 11.77 -7.36 7.85
C VAL A 355 10.32 -6.90 8.04
N HIS A 356 9.53 -6.79 6.96
CA HIS A 356 8.11 -6.46 7.02
C HIS A 356 7.23 -7.65 7.39
N CYS A 357 7.76 -8.87 7.45
CA CYS A 357 7.02 -10.05 7.95
C CYS A 357 6.68 -9.94 9.45
N ILE A 358 7.19 -8.92 10.17
CA ILE A 358 6.72 -8.58 11.53
C ILE A 358 5.20 -8.38 11.58
N HIS A 359 4.57 -7.92 10.48
CA HIS A 359 3.12 -7.76 10.39
C HIS A 359 2.36 -9.07 10.53
N PHE A 360 2.97 -10.21 10.17
CA PHE A 360 2.37 -11.53 10.37
C PHE A 360 2.05 -11.75 11.85
N PHE A 361 3.02 -11.47 12.72
CA PHE A 361 2.88 -11.62 14.17
C PHE A 361 1.87 -10.61 14.73
N PHE A 362 1.86 -9.38 14.22
CA PHE A 362 0.90 -8.35 14.66
C PHE A 362 -0.54 -8.76 14.31
N GLY A 363 -0.78 -9.22 13.09
CA GLY A 363 -2.09 -9.70 12.66
C GLY A 363 -2.50 -10.97 13.41
N LEU A 364 -1.59 -11.92 13.63
CA LEU A 364 -1.87 -13.14 14.39
C LEU A 364 -2.29 -12.83 15.84
N GLN A 365 -1.61 -11.89 16.52
CA GLN A 365 -1.98 -11.45 17.85
C GLN A 365 -3.39 -10.81 17.88
N THR A 366 -3.76 -10.05 16.85
CA THR A 366 -5.10 -9.47 16.72
C THR A 366 -6.16 -10.55 16.42
N ILE A 367 -5.85 -11.56 15.61
CA ILE A 367 -6.73 -12.73 15.40
C ILE A 367 -7.01 -13.43 16.73
N PHE A 368 -5.97 -13.70 17.53
CA PHE A 368 -6.17 -14.32 18.86
C PHE A 368 -7.06 -13.49 19.77
N SER A 369 -6.94 -12.17 19.71
CA SER A 369 -7.79 -11.25 20.46
C SER A 369 -9.25 -11.34 20.02
N LEU A 370 -9.51 -11.45 18.72
CA LEU A 370 -10.86 -11.68 18.18
C LEU A 370 -11.41 -13.06 18.54
N VAL A 371 -10.59 -14.10 18.58
CA VAL A 371 -11.02 -15.44 19.01
C VAL A 371 -11.47 -15.41 20.48
N ILE A 372 -10.70 -14.78 21.37
CA ILE A 372 -11.10 -14.61 22.78
C ILE A 372 -12.42 -13.84 22.87
N LEU A 373 -12.55 -12.74 22.14
CA LEU A 373 -13.78 -11.95 22.10
C LEU A 373 -14.98 -12.77 21.61
N ALA A 374 -14.80 -13.55 20.54
CA ALA A 374 -15.84 -14.41 19.96
C ALA A 374 -16.28 -15.49 20.95
N LEU A 375 -15.35 -16.13 21.66
CA LEU A 375 -15.66 -17.13 22.68
C LEU A 375 -16.47 -16.51 23.83
N VAL A 376 -16.04 -15.37 24.37
CA VAL A 376 -16.79 -14.68 25.45
C VAL A 376 -18.18 -14.26 24.98
N THR A 377 -18.26 -13.66 23.78
CA THR A 377 -19.52 -13.22 23.18
C THR A 377 -20.48 -14.39 22.96
N TYR A 378 -19.98 -15.51 22.44
CA TYR A 378 -20.76 -16.74 22.26
C TYR A 378 -21.33 -17.25 23.58
N GLN A 379 -20.52 -17.31 24.65
CA GLN A 379 -20.99 -17.74 25.96
C GLN A 379 -22.03 -16.79 26.57
N LYS A 380 -21.89 -15.48 26.34
CA LYS A 380 -22.90 -14.51 26.74
C LYS A 380 -24.22 -14.68 26.01
N ILE A 381 -24.18 -14.91 24.70
CA ILE A 381 -25.37 -15.17 23.91
C ILE A 381 -26.06 -16.47 24.38
N ARG A 382 -25.29 -17.54 24.65
CA ARG A 382 -25.85 -18.80 25.21
C ARG A 382 -26.53 -18.61 26.56
N THR A 383 -26.08 -17.65 27.36
CA THR A 383 -26.71 -17.31 28.65
C THR A 383 -27.85 -16.28 28.52
N GLY A 384 -28.30 -16.00 27.29
CA GLY A 384 -29.44 -15.11 27.00
C GLY A 384 -29.12 -13.62 27.07
N LYS A 385 -27.84 -13.23 27.07
CA LYS A 385 -27.40 -11.82 27.15
C LYS A 385 -26.67 -11.40 25.88
N VAL A 386 -27.12 -10.33 25.24
CA VAL A 386 -26.40 -9.71 24.11
C VAL A 386 -25.30 -8.82 24.68
N TRP A 387 -24.04 -9.18 24.39
CA TRP A 387 -22.85 -8.47 24.86
C TRP A 387 -21.73 -8.59 23.82
N ILE A 388 -21.08 -7.48 23.48
CA ILE A 388 -19.91 -7.43 22.59
C ILE A 388 -18.88 -6.53 23.26
N GLY A 389 -17.72 -7.11 23.59
CA GLY A 389 -16.56 -6.38 24.13
C GLY A 389 -15.73 -5.67 23.05
N ASP A 390 -14.67 -5.00 23.50
CA ASP A 390 -13.71 -4.32 22.62
C ASP A 390 -12.59 -5.28 22.12
N PRO A 391 -12.39 -5.45 20.81
CA PRO A 391 -11.31 -6.31 20.30
C PRO A 391 -9.90 -5.81 20.63
N PHE A 392 -9.71 -4.53 20.95
CA PHE A 392 -8.41 -3.96 21.34
C PHE A 392 -8.15 -4.01 22.86
N ALA A 393 -9.11 -4.48 23.66
CA ALA A 393 -8.99 -4.60 25.13
C ALA A 393 -7.83 -5.51 25.58
N THR A 394 -7.46 -6.50 24.77
CA THR A 394 -6.38 -7.44 25.04
C THR A 394 -5.01 -6.86 24.69
N VAL A 395 -4.96 -5.80 23.89
CA VAL A 395 -3.72 -5.14 23.47
C VAL A 395 -3.40 -4.03 24.46
N SER A 396 -2.23 -4.10 25.10
CA SER A 396 -1.78 -3.03 26.00
C SER A 396 -1.21 -1.86 25.19
N THR A 397 -1.31 -0.65 25.75
CA THR A 397 -0.68 0.56 25.16
C THR A 397 0.82 0.34 24.94
N THR A 398 1.50 -0.32 25.88
CA THR A 398 2.91 -0.72 25.75
C THR A 398 3.13 -1.63 24.53
N SER A 399 2.26 -2.61 24.29
CA SER A 399 2.35 -3.49 23.13
C SER A 399 2.22 -2.70 21.83
N ILE A 400 1.26 -1.77 21.72
CA ILE A 400 1.07 -0.93 20.52
C ILE A 400 2.30 -0.04 20.27
N VAL A 401 2.84 0.58 21.32
CA VAL A 401 4.05 1.43 21.19
C VAL A 401 5.25 0.59 20.74
N MET A 402 5.44 -0.60 21.32
CA MET A 402 6.50 -1.52 20.90
C MET A 402 6.36 -1.96 19.45
N ARG A 403 5.13 -2.17 18.94
CA ARG A 403 4.90 -2.45 17.50
C ARG A 403 5.42 -1.30 16.63
N GLY A 404 5.16 -0.06 17.00
CA GLY A 404 5.68 1.12 16.29
C GLY A 404 7.21 1.17 16.28
N LEU A 405 7.85 0.87 17.42
CA LEU A 405 9.32 0.81 17.51
C LEU A 405 9.90 -0.32 16.64
N LEU A 406 9.24 -1.48 16.59
CA LEU A 406 9.66 -2.59 15.72
C LEU A 406 9.55 -2.23 14.23
N VAL A 407 8.53 -1.49 13.82
CA VAL A 407 8.41 -0.97 12.44
C VAL A 407 9.50 0.05 12.14
N LEU A 408 9.84 0.94 13.08
CA LEU A 408 10.97 1.85 12.88
C LEU A 408 12.31 1.12 12.77
N ALA A 409 12.49 0.05 13.56
CA ALA A 409 13.65 -0.82 13.45
C ALA A 409 13.68 -1.57 12.11
N SER A 410 12.54 -2.03 11.59
CA SER A 410 12.48 -2.66 10.28
C SER A 410 12.86 -1.69 9.17
N TRP A 411 12.37 -0.45 9.22
CA TRP A 411 12.80 0.60 8.28
C TRP A 411 14.30 0.88 8.36
N PHE A 412 14.88 0.89 9.56
CA PHE A 412 16.32 1.08 9.71
C PHE A 412 17.13 -0.07 9.09
N LEU A 413 16.72 -1.32 9.31
CA LEU A 413 17.36 -2.50 8.72
C LEU A 413 17.24 -2.55 7.19
N ASP A 414 16.08 -2.15 6.67
CA ASP A 414 15.81 -1.96 5.25
C ASP A 414 16.50 -0.72 4.66
N SER A 415 17.36 -0.06 5.43
CA SER A 415 18.03 1.19 5.06
C SER A 415 17.05 2.29 4.61
N PHE A 416 15.78 2.25 5.03
CA PHE A 416 14.66 3.09 4.60
C PHE A 416 14.28 2.95 3.11
N TRP A 417 14.58 1.82 2.47
CA TRP A 417 14.28 1.59 1.05
C TRP A 417 12.79 1.66 0.75
N SER A 418 11.97 0.80 1.37
CA SER A 418 10.51 0.73 1.20
C SER A 418 9.82 2.09 1.35
N VAL A 419 10.21 2.87 2.36
CA VAL A 419 9.69 4.21 2.65
C VAL A 419 10.02 5.20 1.53
N ASN A 420 11.27 5.20 1.04
CA ASN A 420 11.69 6.07 -0.06
C ASN A 420 11.06 5.66 -1.38
N GLU A 421 10.99 4.36 -1.65
CA GLU A 421 10.39 3.81 -2.86
C GLU A 421 8.90 4.23 -2.96
N TYR A 422 8.16 4.10 -1.85
CA TYR A 422 6.78 4.56 -1.77
C TYR A 422 6.63 6.08 -1.89
N ALA A 423 7.55 6.86 -1.30
CA ALA A 423 7.58 8.32 -1.46
C ALA A 423 7.83 8.71 -2.93
N MET A 424 8.79 8.08 -3.60
CA MET A 424 9.09 8.29 -5.02
C MET A 424 7.93 7.91 -5.93
N SER A 425 7.24 6.80 -5.65
CA SER A 425 6.03 6.40 -6.39
C SER A 425 4.95 7.49 -6.34
N ARG A 426 4.74 8.08 -5.16
CA ARG A 426 3.77 9.18 -4.98
C ARG A 426 4.22 10.47 -5.66
N ALA A 427 5.52 10.78 -5.57
CA ALA A 427 6.08 11.97 -6.18
C ALA A 427 5.99 11.90 -7.72
N ALA A 428 6.25 10.74 -8.32
CA ALA A 428 6.09 10.51 -9.75
C ALA A 428 4.66 10.76 -10.26
N ILE A 429 3.64 10.39 -9.47
CA ILE A 429 2.23 10.70 -9.79
C ILE A 429 1.97 12.21 -9.78
N LEU A 430 2.64 12.97 -8.90
CA LEU A 430 2.48 14.42 -8.81
C LEU A 430 3.24 15.17 -9.93
N THR A 431 4.37 14.64 -10.38
CA THR A 431 5.20 15.23 -11.45
C THR A 431 4.81 14.73 -12.85
N SER A 432 3.86 13.80 -12.97
CA SER A 432 3.49 13.12 -14.24
C SER A 432 4.65 12.36 -14.91
N VAL A 433 5.73 12.13 -14.16
CA VAL A 433 6.86 11.27 -14.53
C VAL A 433 6.39 9.81 -14.49
N PRO A 434 7.01 8.87 -15.24
CA PRO A 434 6.62 7.46 -15.17
C PRO A 434 6.58 6.97 -13.73
N THR A 435 5.45 6.39 -13.32
CA THR A 435 5.21 5.99 -11.93
C THR A 435 6.22 4.95 -11.43
N VAL A 436 6.59 4.95 -10.15
CA VAL A 436 7.38 3.82 -9.61
C VAL A 436 6.40 2.72 -9.17
N ARG A 437 6.58 1.49 -9.64
CA ARG A 437 5.71 0.37 -9.25
C ARG A 437 6.14 -0.12 -7.87
N VAL A 438 5.24 -0.10 -6.91
CA VAL A 438 5.54 -0.43 -5.51
C VAL A 438 4.41 -1.27 -4.91
N HIS A 439 4.76 -2.13 -3.96
CA HIS A 439 3.79 -2.87 -3.15
C HIS A 439 3.31 -1.98 -2.00
N LYS A 440 2.27 -1.18 -2.28
CA LYS A 440 1.75 -0.13 -1.40
C LYS A 440 1.29 -0.67 -0.05
N GLU A 441 0.92 -1.94 0.00
CA GLU A 441 0.40 -2.66 1.16
C GLU A 441 1.42 -2.77 2.28
N LEU A 442 2.71 -2.92 1.94
CA LEU A 442 3.82 -2.97 2.92
C LEU A 442 3.89 -1.66 3.72
N VAL A 443 4.07 -0.55 3.01
CA VAL A 443 4.24 0.76 3.63
C VAL A 443 2.93 1.24 4.23
N HIS A 444 1.78 0.89 3.66
CA HIS A 444 0.48 1.17 4.27
C HIS A 444 0.36 0.55 5.68
N ALA A 445 0.73 -0.73 5.84
CA ALA A 445 0.71 -1.41 7.13
C ALA A 445 1.72 -0.82 8.13
N ASP A 446 2.89 -0.41 7.65
CA ASP A 446 3.90 0.27 8.47
C ASP A 446 3.40 1.62 9.00
N ILE A 447 2.92 2.51 8.11
CA ILE A 447 2.41 3.84 8.50
C ILE A 447 1.22 3.68 9.45
N LEU A 448 0.31 2.73 9.18
CA LEU A 448 -0.83 2.47 10.07
C LEU A 448 -0.35 2.11 11.48
N ASN A 449 0.63 1.20 11.61
CA ASN A 449 1.16 0.82 12.91
C ASN A 449 1.89 1.95 13.64
N ILE A 450 2.70 2.75 12.92
CA ILE A 450 3.34 3.93 13.49
C ILE A 450 2.28 4.93 13.97
N PHE A 451 1.24 5.15 13.18
CA PHE A 451 0.15 6.04 13.56
C PHE A 451 -0.59 5.53 14.79
N LEU A 452 -0.96 4.24 14.86
CA LEU A 452 -1.59 3.65 16.04
C LEU A 452 -0.69 3.73 17.28
N SER A 453 0.62 3.58 17.13
CA SER A 453 1.62 3.78 18.19
C SER A 453 1.62 5.22 18.70
N LEU A 454 1.64 6.21 17.79
CA LEU A 454 1.57 7.62 18.16
C LEU A 454 0.25 7.95 18.88
N VAL A 455 -0.87 7.42 18.42
CA VAL A 455 -2.17 7.59 19.10
C VAL A 455 -2.17 6.94 20.48
N GLY A 456 -1.58 5.74 20.63
CA GLY A 456 -1.41 5.09 21.93
C GLY A 456 -0.56 5.94 22.90
N PHE A 457 0.51 6.55 22.40
CA PHE A 457 1.35 7.46 23.17
C PHE A 457 0.61 8.76 23.56
N LEU A 458 -0.10 9.39 22.62
CA LEU A 458 -0.92 10.58 22.90
C LEU A 458 -2.01 10.28 23.92
N SER A 459 -2.67 9.13 23.81
CA SER A 459 -3.66 8.65 24.77
C SER A 459 -3.08 8.55 26.19
N ALA A 460 -1.85 8.05 26.33
CA ALA A 460 -1.15 7.99 27.62
C ALA A 460 -0.82 9.38 28.18
N ILE A 461 -0.41 10.33 27.34
CA ILE A 461 -0.14 11.73 27.74
C ILE A 461 -1.42 12.43 28.20
N PHE A 462 -2.47 12.39 27.38
CA PHE A 462 -3.72 13.08 27.68
C PHE A 462 -4.52 12.38 28.77
N ARG A 463 -4.19 11.12 29.10
CA ARG A 463 -4.95 10.27 30.01
C ARG A 463 -6.40 10.14 29.56
N GLU A 464 -6.57 9.86 28.27
CA GLU A 464 -7.87 9.76 27.61
C GLU A 464 -7.94 8.48 26.78
N ARG A 465 -9.12 7.85 26.72
CA ARG A 465 -9.37 6.69 25.85
C ARG A 465 -9.68 7.17 24.44
N ILE A 466 -9.11 6.52 23.43
CA ILE A 466 -9.34 6.88 22.03
C ILE A 466 -9.93 5.67 21.31
N ASP A 467 -11.09 5.86 20.67
CA ASP A 467 -11.81 4.77 20.03
C ASP A 467 -11.03 4.26 18.79
N PRO A 468 -10.59 2.98 18.76
CA PRO A 468 -9.86 2.40 17.64
C PRO A 468 -10.57 2.53 16.30
N ALA A 469 -11.91 2.43 16.30
CA ALA A 469 -12.69 2.51 15.06
C ALA A 469 -12.57 3.89 14.40
N ILE A 470 -12.61 4.96 15.21
CA ILE A 470 -12.48 6.34 14.72
C ILE A 470 -11.07 6.55 14.16
N VAL A 471 -10.05 6.06 14.87
CA VAL A 471 -8.65 6.26 14.51
C VAL A 471 -8.32 5.56 13.19
N ILE A 472 -8.67 4.28 13.05
CA ILE A 472 -8.44 3.50 11.83
C ILE A 472 -9.25 4.10 10.68
N PHE A 473 -10.51 4.49 10.91
CA PHE A 473 -11.32 5.14 9.88
C PHE A 473 -10.72 6.46 9.39
N LEU A 474 -10.27 7.34 10.30
CA LEU A 474 -9.61 8.59 9.94
C LEU A 474 -8.31 8.34 9.15
N PHE A 475 -7.53 7.35 9.57
CA PHE A 475 -6.32 6.93 8.85
C PHE A 475 -6.64 6.53 7.41
N GLU A 476 -7.63 5.67 7.20
CA GLU A 476 -7.99 5.20 5.86
C GLU A 476 -8.45 6.35 4.95
N ILE A 477 -9.21 7.31 5.49
CA ILE A 477 -9.60 8.53 4.74
C ILE A 477 -8.37 9.33 4.34
N ILE A 478 -7.50 9.67 5.29
CA ILE A 478 -6.32 10.51 5.00
C ILE A 478 -5.34 9.78 4.09
N HIS A 479 -5.17 8.48 4.29
CA HIS A 479 -4.35 7.66 3.41
C HIS A 479 -4.91 7.62 1.99
N THR A 480 -6.23 7.45 1.82
CA THR A 480 -6.89 7.46 0.51
C THR A 480 -6.70 8.80 -0.20
N TYR A 481 -6.91 9.91 0.50
CA TYR A 481 -6.79 11.27 -0.06
C TYR A 481 -5.40 11.90 0.09
N ARG A 482 -4.35 11.11 0.38
CA ARG A 482 -3.00 11.58 0.71
C ARG A 482 -2.38 12.52 -0.33
N LEU A 483 -2.64 12.32 -1.62
CA LEU A 483 -2.13 13.19 -2.69
C LEU A 483 -2.83 14.55 -2.69
N THR A 484 -4.12 14.58 -2.37
CA THR A 484 -4.89 15.83 -2.21
C THR A 484 -4.35 16.66 -1.06
N PHE A 485 -3.99 16.02 0.07
CA PHE A 485 -3.38 16.71 1.20
C PHE A 485 -1.98 17.26 0.89
N VAL A 486 -1.16 16.54 0.12
CA VAL A 486 0.12 17.10 -0.36
C VAL A 486 -0.12 18.32 -1.25
N ARG A 487 -1.09 18.25 -2.17
CA ARG A 487 -1.47 19.37 -3.05
C ARG A 487 -2.04 20.58 -2.31
N SER A 488 -2.64 20.40 -1.13
CA SER A 488 -3.20 21.52 -0.36
C SER A 488 -2.15 22.47 0.21
N SER A 489 -0.88 22.08 0.27
CA SER A 489 0.22 22.93 0.73
C SER A 489 1.20 23.18 -0.41
N PRO A 490 1.23 24.40 -1.00
CA PRO A 490 2.13 24.72 -2.11
C PRO A 490 3.60 24.50 -1.78
N ALA A 491 4.03 24.80 -0.55
CA ALA A 491 5.41 24.60 -0.11
C ALA A 491 5.80 23.11 -0.10
N VAL A 492 4.92 22.24 0.42
CA VAL A 492 5.14 20.79 0.45
C VAL A 492 5.12 20.20 -0.96
N LEU A 493 4.17 20.65 -1.79
CA LEU A 493 4.08 20.23 -3.18
C LEU A 493 5.35 20.58 -3.97
N ASN A 494 5.85 21.81 -3.80
CA ASN A 494 7.04 22.27 -4.50
C ASN A 494 8.29 21.45 -4.13
N GLU A 495 8.45 21.10 -2.85
CA GLU A 495 9.54 20.25 -2.38
C GLU A 495 9.49 18.86 -3.05
N VAL A 496 8.32 18.22 -3.04
CA VAL A 496 8.12 16.88 -3.63
C VAL A 496 8.36 16.90 -5.15
N ILE A 497 7.87 17.92 -5.85
CA ILE A 497 8.07 18.08 -7.30
C ILE A 497 9.55 18.31 -7.61
N THR A 498 10.20 19.24 -6.92
CA THR A 498 11.60 19.61 -7.16
C THR A 498 12.51 18.39 -6.98
N TYR A 499 12.34 17.65 -5.88
CA TYR A 499 13.12 16.44 -5.63
C TYR A 499 12.87 15.37 -6.70
N SER A 500 11.60 15.06 -7.00
CA SER A 500 11.26 14.03 -7.98
C SER A 500 11.77 14.34 -9.39
N SER A 501 11.68 15.60 -9.83
CA SER A 501 12.16 16.01 -11.15
C SER A 501 13.69 15.95 -11.23
N ALA A 502 14.39 16.40 -10.18
CA ALA A 502 15.84 16.29 -10.10
C ALA A 502 16.30 14.83 -10.14
N GLN A 503 15.61 13.98 -9.38
CA GLN A 503 15.91 12.56 -9.27
C GLN A 503 15.71 11.80 -10.60
N TYR A 504 14.67 12.14 -11.35
CA TYR A 504 14.39 11.50 -12.65
C TYR A 504 15.56 11.62 -13.63
N ASN A 505 16.22 12.79 -13.63
CA ASN A 505 17.30 13.11 -14.57
C ASN A 505 18.67 12.56 -14.15
N ILE A 506 18.83 11.99 -12.95
CA ILE A 506 20.12 11.44 -12.48
C ILE A 506 20.61 10.30 -13.37
N GLY A 507 19.68 9.52 -13.94
CA GLY A 507 20.01 8.39 -14.80
C GLY A 507 20.67 8.78 -16.13
N ILE A 508 20.66 10.07 -16.51
CA ILE A 508 21.33 10.56 -17.72
C ILE A 508 22.84 10.55 -17.48
N ALA A 509 23.57 9.83 -18.32
CA ALA A 509 25.01 9.71 -18.22
C ALA A 509 25.71 11.06 -18.33
N LYS A 510 26.52 11.39 -17.31
CA LYS A 510 27.39 12.57 -17.31
C LYS A 510 28.61 12.30 -18.18
N VAL A 511 28.86 13.16 -19.15
CA VAL A 511 29.97 13.03 -20.10
C VAL A 511 30.90 14.24 -20.03
N THR A 512 32.16 14.06 -20.42
CA THR A 512 33.12 15.17 -20.59
C THR A 512 32.77 15.99 -21.83
N ALA A 513 33.25 17.23 -21.91
CA ALA A 513 33.03 18.08 -23.10
C ALA A 513 33.55 17.43 -24.40
N ALA A 514 34.66 16.68 -24.33
CA ALA A 514 35.20 15.96 -25.49
C ALA A 514 34.26 14.84 -25.98
N LEU A 515 33.63 14.11 -25.06
CA LEU A 515 32.65 13.07 -25.38
C LEU A 515 31.33 13.67 -25.85
N ALA A 516 30.94 14.82 -25.28
CA ALA A 516 29.76 15.56 -25.72
C ALA A 516 29.89 16.11 -27.14
N ALA A 517 31.09 16.52 -27.54
CA ALA A 517 31.39 17.00 -28.88
C ALA A 517 31.40 15.88 -29.94
N MET A 518 31.56 14.60 -29.54
CA MET A 518 31.53 13.47 -30.47
C MET A 518 30.10 13.07 -30.84
N CYS A 519 29.21 13.02 -29.85
CA CYS A 519 27.80 12.70 -30.06
C CYS A 519 26.95 13.49 -29.06
N PRO A 520 25.83 14.10 -29.49
CA PRO A 520 24.91 14.80 -28.60
C PRO A 520 24.03 13.83 -27.77
N LEU A 521 23.88 12.57 -28.20
CA LEU A 521 23.07 11.56 -27.50
C LEU A 521 23.71 11.09 -26.19
N ARG A 522 22.87 10.67 -25.24
CA ARG A 522 23.30 10.16 -23.93
C ARG A 522 22.63 8.86 -23.62
N LEU A 523 23.39 7.92 -23.05
CA LEU A 523 22.78 6.81 -22.33
C LEU A 523 21.99 7.38 -21.17
N TRP A 524 20.74 6.95 -21.03
CA TRP A 524 19.98 7.16 -19.82
C TRP A 524 19.61 5.77 -19.30
N SER A 525 20.04 5.47 -18.08
CA SER A 525 19.95 4.14 -17.48
C SER A 525 19.42 4.23 -16.04
N SER A 526 19.21 3.08 -15.41
CA SER A 526 19.05 3.00 -13.96
C SER A 526 20.29 3.51 -13.23
N PHE A 527 20.11 4.09 -12.05
CA PHE A 527 21.20 4.68 -11.28
C PHE A 527 21.20 4.23 -9.82
N GLN A 528 22.37 4.26 -9.19
CA GLN A 528 22.50 4.04 -7.75
C GLN A 528 21.78 5.16 -7.01
N PHE A 529 20.82 4.80 -6.16
CA PHE A 529 20.02 5.75 -5.41
C PHE A 529 20.94 6.61 -4.53
N PRO A 530 20.82 7.95 -4.59
CA PRO A 530 21.62 8.85 -3.79
C PRO A 530 21.28 8.74 -2.30
N ALA A 531 22.02 9.48 -1.48
CA ALA A 531 21.69 9.62 -0.07
C ALA A 531 20.24 10.11 0.11
N LYS A 532 19.55 9.49 1.06
CA LYS A 532 18.12 9.71 1.30
C LYS A 532 17.89 11.10 1.88
N ASP A 533 16.96 11.84 1.28
CA ASP A 533 16.66 13.21 1.71
C ASP A 533 15.54 13.23 2.75
N ALA A 534 15.88 13.70 3.95
CA ALA A 534 14.94 13.75 5.07
C ALA A 534 13.81 14.76 4.86
N THR A 535 14.07 15.86 4.14
CA THR A 535 13.10 16.91 3.85
C THR A 535 12.05 16.38 2.87
N PHE A 536 12.48 15.71 1.80
CA PHE A 536 11.61 15.04 0.84
C PHE A 536 10.73 13.97 1.51
N LEU A 537 11.31 13.15 2.39
CA LEU A 537 10.56 12.15 3.14
C LEU A 537 9.51 12.82 4.05
N ALA A 538 9.90 13.83 4.82
CA ALA A 538 8.98 14.56 5.68
C ALA A 538 7.83 15.21 4.87
N ALA A 539 8.15 15.82 3.73
CA ALA A 539 7.16 16.40 2.82
C ALA A 539 6.22 15.32 2.24
N SER A 540 6.76 14.17 1.84
CA SER A 540 5.97 13.05 1.31
C SER A 540 4.99 12.49 2.35
N PHE A 541 5.41 12.36 3.61
CA PHE A 541 4.57 11.84 4.71
C PHE A 541 3.82 12.93 5.50
N PHE A 542 3.82 14.18 5.02
CA PHE A 542 3.07 15.31 5.58
C PHE A 542 1.58 15.01 5.89
N PRO A 543 0.82 14.23 5.09
CA PRO A 543 -0.57 13.89 5.42
C PRO A 543 -0.74 13.25 6.81
N THR A 544 0.26 12.52 7.30
CA THR A 544 0.23 11.90 8.64
C THR A 544 0.21 12.95 9.75
N MET A 545 0.71 14.16 9.53
CA MET A 545 0.65 15.25 10.50
C MET A 545 -0.79 15.72 10.75
N TYR A 546 -1.65 15.76 9.70
CA TYR A 546 -3.07 16.07 9.87
C TYR A 546 -3.76 15.07 10.78
N LEU A 547 -3.44 13.78 10.64
CA LEU A 547 -4.00 12.74 11.52
C LEU A 547 -3.66 13.00 12.99
N ILE A 548 -2.39 13.30 13.29
CA ILE A 548 -1.92 13.59 14.64
C ILE A 548 -2.64 14.83 15.20
N VAL A 549 -2.78 15.90 14.41
CA VAL A 549 -3.47 17.13 14.82
C VAL A 549 -4.95 16.86 15.11
N ILE A 550 -5.65 16.12 14.24
CA ILE A 550 -7.07 15.79 14.42
C ILE A 550 -7.29 14.96 15.69
N VAL A 551 -6.48 13.91 15.90
CA VAL A 551 -6.60 13.06 17.10
C VAL A 551 -6.25 13.83 18.37
N THR A 552 -5.24 14.71 18.32
CA THR A 552 -4.88 15.56 19.46
C THR A 552 -6.02 16.53 19.79
N GLY A 553 -6.61 17.19 18.78
CA GLY A 553 -7.77 18.04 18.95
C GLY A 553 -8.97 17.29 19.53
N TYR A 554 -9.23 16.07 19.04
CA TYR A 554 -10.27 15.19 19.58
C TYR A 554 -10.03 14.86 21.07
N ALA A 555 -8.81 14.50 21.45
CA ALA A 555 -8.46 14.22 22.85
C ALA A 555 -8.64 15.45 23.75
N ILE A 556 -8.23 16.64 23.30
CA ILE A 556 -8.40 17.90 24.04
C ILE A 556 -9.89 18.23 24.22
N LEU A 557 -10.68 18.17 23.14
CA LEU A 557 -12.12 18.43 23.20
C LEU A 557 -12.84 17.49 24.16
N ARG A 558 -12.47 16.21 24.12
CA ARG A 558 -13.01 15.19 25.02
C ARG A 558 -12.66 15.48 26.48
N LYS A 559 -11.43 15.89 26.75
CA LYS A 559 -10.99 16.28 28.10
C LYS A 559 -11.75 17.50 28.63
N ILE A 560 -12.01 18.49 27.77
CA ILE A 560 -12.85 19.65 28.09
C ILE A 560 -14.29 19.21 28.38
N TYR A 561 -14.83 18.28 27.59
CA TYR A 561 -16.18 17.74 27.78
C TYR A 561 -16.31 17.03 29.15
N HIS A 562 -15.39 16.13 29.50
CA HIS A 562 -15.40 15.44 30.79
C HIS A 562 -15.18 16.38 31.97
N TYR A 563 -14.40 17.45 31.79
CA TYR A 563 -14.27 18.50 32.81
C TYR A 563 -15.57 19.28 33.03
N ARG A 564 -16.32 19.58 31.96
CA ARG A 564 -17.61 20.29 32.01
C ARG A 564 -18.77 19.41 32.51
N TYR A 565 -18.72 18.11 32.19
CA TYR A 565 -19.75 17.12 32.53
C TYR A 565 -19.12 15.91 33.21
N PRO A 566 -18.66 16.05 34.48
CA PRO A 566 -18.11 14.91 35.22
C PRO A 566 -19.19 13.83 35.40
N GLU A 567 -18.81 12.57 35.25
CA GLU A 567 -19.71 11.44 35.53
C GLU A 567 -20.20 11.53 36.97
N GLN A 568 -21.51 11.70 37.15
CA GLN A 568 -22.11 11.77 38.47
C GLN A 568 -21.97 10.41 39.16
N ALA A 569 -21.03 10.30 40.10
CA ALA A 569 -21.07 9.26 41.11
C ALA A 569 -22.38 9.43 41.90
N ARG A 570 -23.40 8.64 41.58
CA ARG A 570 -24.70 8.70 42.27
C ARG A 570 -24.46 8.61 43.78
N PRO A 571 -24.79 9.66 44.56
CA PRO A 571 -24.55 9.65 45.99
C PRO A 571 -25.41 8.59 46.69
N ARG A 572 -24.82 7.94 47.71
CA ARG A 572 -25.44 7.00 48.64
C ARG A 572 -26.80 7.53 49.12
N SER A 573 -27.90 6.87 48.78
CA SER A 573 -29.17 6.96 49.51
C SER A 573 -29.37 5.69 50.33
N SER A 574 -28.65 5.57 51.45
CA SER A 574 -29.01 4.63 52.50
C SER A 574 -28.60 5.22 53.85
N ASN A 575 -29.51 6.00 54.43
CA ASN A 575 -29.50 6.22 55.87
C ASN A 575 -29.82 4.89 56.54
N SER A 576 -28.80 4.12 56.90
CA SER A 576 -28.91 3.11 57.96
C SER A 576 -27.96 3.53 59.07
N THR A 577 -28.56 3.98 60.17
CA THR A 577 -27.91 4.17 61.47
C THR A 577 -27.31 2.84 61.95
N ASP A 578 -26.19 2.97 62.66
CA ASP A 578 -25.35 1.93 63.28
C ASP A 578 -24.37 1.17 62.37
N THR A 579 -23.11 1.64 62.37
CA THR A 579 -21.91 0.79 62.27
C THR A 579 -20.66 1.59 62.67
N SER A 580 -19.73 0.90 63.34
CA SER A 580 -18.57 1.47 64.04
C SER A 580 -17.56 2.20 63.14
N GLY A 581 -16.80 3.14 63.73
CA GLY A 581 -15.88 4.03 63.00
C GLY A 581 -14.74 3.35 62.23
N ASN A 582 -14.35 2.12 62.61
CA ASN A 582 -13.30 1.37 61.91
C ASN A 582 -13.81 0.72 60.61
N GLU A 583 -15.09 0.32 60.61
CA GLU A 583 -15.76 -0.22 59.44
C GLU A 583 -16.05 0.88 58.42
N LYS A 584 -16.28 2.12 58.88
CA LYS A 584 -16.42 3.29 58.02
C LYS A 584 -15.12 3.59 57.26
N ALA A 585 -13.96 3.52 57.92
CA ALA A 585 -12.66 3.73 57.26
C ALA A 585 -12.34 2.59 56.26
N ALA A 586 -12.56 1.33 56.65
CA ALA A 586 -12.39 0.16 55.78
C ALA A 586 -13.39 0.14 54.60
N MET A 587 -14.64 0.57 54.82
CA MET A 587 -15.66 0.75 53.75
C MET A 587 -15.42 2.00 52.91
N THR A 588 -14.70 3.01 53.42
CA THR A 588 -14.29 4.17 52.62
C THR A 588 -13.16 3.77 51.69
N LEU A 589 -12.21 2.94 52.16
CA LEU A 589 -11.16 2.34 51.33
C LEU A 589 -11.73 1.35 50.29
N ARG A 590 -12.61 0.43 50.72
CA ARG A 590 -13.40 -0.47 49.82
C ARG A 590 -14.43 0.27 48.96
N GLY A 591 -14.73 1.52 49.28
CA GLY A 591 -15.61 2.38 48.50
C GLY A 591 -14.89 3.06 47.33
N ILE A 592 -13.55 3.17 47.40
CA ILE A 592 -12.72 3.81 46.38
C ILE A 592 -12.34 2.79 45.29
N VAL A 593 -12.04 1.54 45.66
CA VAL A 593 -11.48 0.49 44.78
C VAL A 593 -12.25 -0.84 44.94
N THR A 594 -12.51 -1.55 43.83
CA THR A 594 -13.20 -2.87 43.81
C THR A 594 -12.29 -4.00 44.32
N ASN A 595 -12.83 -5.10 44.83
CA ASN A 595 -11.99 -6.25 45.26
C ASN A 595 -11.24 -6.85 44.06
N PHE A 596 -11.82 -6.82 42.86
CA PHE A 596 -11.12 -7.12 41.61
C PHE A 596 -9.85 -6.28 41.42
N GLU A 597 -9.94 -4.95 41.58
CA GLU A 597 -8.80 -4.04 41.45
C GLU A 597 -7.74 -4.30 42.53
N ILE A 598 -8.15 -4.61 43.76
CA ILE A 598 -7.24 -4.96 44.87
C ILE A 598 -6.52 -6.29 44.58
N ALA A 599 -7.24 -7.33 44.15
CA ALA A 599 -6.69 -8.65 43.91
C ALA A 599 -5.77 -8.70 42.69
N THR A 600 -6.13 -8.00 41.61
CA THR A 600 -5.40 -8.05 40.33
C THR A 600 -4.40 -6.93 40.14
N GLY A 601 -4.49 -5.85 40.94
CA GLY A 601 -3.75 -4.61 40.75
C GLY A 601 -4.12 -3.83 39.49
N ALA A 602 -5.20 -4.22 38.78
CA ALA A 602 -5.58 -3.63 37.51
C ALA A 602 -6.60 -2.50 37.70
N GLU A 603 -6.14 -1.25 37.66
CA GLU A 603 -7.00 -0.08 37.81
C GLU A 603 -7.99 0.07 36.63
N LEU A 604 -9.29 0.04 36.92
CA LEU A 604 -10.35 0.05 35.90
C LEU A 604 -10.55 1.45 35.30
N GLN A 605 -10.36 2.50 36.10
CA GLN A 605 -10.64 3.88 35.73
C GLN A 605 -9.47 4.57 35.01
N THR A 606 -8.22 4.15 35.27
CA THR A 606 -7.00 4.78 34.73
C THR A 606 -6.42 4.03 33.53
N ARG A 607 -7.15 3.05 32.98
CA ARG A 607 -6.74 2.43 31.72
C ARG A 607 -6.95 3.39 30.56
N PHE A 608 -5.84 3.90 30.02
CA PHE A 608 -5.77 4.73 28.82
C PHE A 608 -5.18 3.91 27.67
N GLY A 609 -5.57 4.24 26.44
CA GLY A 609 -5.06 3.62 25.24
C GLY A 609 -6.06 3.69 24.09
N LEU A 610 -5.75 2.93 23.05
CA LEU A 610 -6.62 2.68 21.91
C LEU A 610 -7.74 1.68 22.30
N ILE A 611 -8.71 2.17 23.07
CA ILE A 611 -9.81 1.37 23.63
C ILE A 611 -11.09 2.18 23.52
N SER A 612 -12.13 1.59 22.95
CA SER A 612 -13.49 2.11 22.88
C SER A 612 -14.09 2.22 24.30
N ASP A 613 -14.73 3.35 24.60
CA ASP A 613 -15.36 3.62 25.90
C ASP A 613 -16.21 2.49 26.47
N TYR A 614 -16.23 2.37 27.79
CA TYR A 614 -17.01 1.39 28.50
C TYR A 614 -17.33 1.86 29.92
N ASN A 615 -18.42 1.32 30.47
CA ASN A 615 -18.77 1.54 31.86
C ASN A 615 -17.78 0.78 32.74
N ASN A 616 -17.00 1.48 33.56
CA ASN A 616 -16.01 0.82 34.43
C ASN A 616 -16.69 0.06 35.59
N TYR A 617 -17.78 0.60 36.12
CA TYR A 617 -18.41 0.12 37.35
C TYR A 617 -19.92 -0.09 37.22
N VAL A 618 -20.46 -1.01 38.02
CA VAL A 618 -21.90 -1.18 38.25
C VAL A 618 -22.14 -1.15 39.75
N TYR A 619 -23.19 -0.44 40.19
CA TYR A 619 -23.55 -0.34 41.59
C TYR A 619 -24.74 -1.25 41.91
N PHE A 620 -24.55 -2.23 42.79
CA PHE A 620 -25.64 -3.06 43.32
C PHE A 620 -25.76 -2.84 44.82
N LYS A 621 -26.97 -2.48 45.28
CA LYS A 621 -27.28 -2.28 46.71
C LYS A 621 -26.25 -1.41 47.46
N GLY A 622 -25.74 -0.38 46.80
CA GLY A 622 -24.77 0.57 47.38
C GLY A 622 -23.31 0.11 47.39
N MET A 623 -22.99 -1.10 46.90
CA MET A 623 -21.61 -1.56 46.71
C MET A 623 -21.15 -1.35 45.26
N LYS A 624 -19.88 -1.00 45.08
CA LYS A 624 -19.21 -0.77 43.79
C LYS A 624 -18.69 -2.11 43.26
N PHE A 625 -19.07 -2.49 42.05
CA PHE A 625 -18.58 -3.69 41.36
C PHE A 625 -17.89 -3.30 40.07
N ALA A 626 -16.87 -4.05 39.67
CA ALA A 626 -16.31 -4.04 38.33
C ALA A 626 -17.36 -4.55 37.34
N SER A 627 -17.66 -3.75 36.30
CA SER A 627 -18.59 -4.18 35.26
C SER A 627 -17.96 -5.32 34.42
N ALA A 628 -18.79 -6.07 33.70
CA ALA A 628 -18.27 -7.06 32.77
C ALA A 628 -17.37 -6.40 31.69
N ASP A 629 -17.75 -5.24 31.16
CA ASP A 629 -16.87 -4.49 30.25
C ASP A 629 -15.58 -4.06 30.95
N GLY A 630 -15.63 -3.68 32.23
CA GLY A 630 -14.47 -3.30 33.01
C GLY A 630 -13.47 -4.45 33.18
N VAL A 631 -13.95 -5.65 33.52
CA VAL A 631 -13.11 -6.84 33.66
C VAL A 631 -12.48 -7.23 32.32
N TYR A 632 -13.27 -7.27 31.25
CA TYR A 632 -12.76 -7.60 29.92
C TYR A 632 -11.79 -6.53 29.39
N CYS A 633 -12.19 -5.26 29.48
CA CYS A 633 -11.41 -4.11 29.05
C CYS A 633 -10.31 -3.73 30.03
N SER A 634 -10.08 -4.47 31.12
CA SER A 634 -8.81 -4.46 31.90
C SER A 634 -7.89 -5.63 31.53
N GLY A 635 -8.31 -6.45 30.57
CA GLY A 635 -7.52 -7.52 29.99
C GLY A 635 -7.70 -8.86 30.68
N TYR A 636 -8.80 -9.08 31.40
CA TYR A 636 -9.07 -10.34 32.10
C TYR A 636 -10.30 -11.07 31.57
N VAL A 637 -10.26 -12.40 31.65
CA VAL A 637 -11.37 -13.29 31.29
C VAL A 637 -11.53 -14.38 32.34
N ILE A 638 -12.74 -14.91 32.50
CA ILE A 638 -13.05 -15.98 33.45
C ILE A 638 -13.18 -17.30 32.69
N VAL A 639 -12.34 -18.25 33.04
CA VAL A 639 -12.32 -19.63 32.52
C VAL A 639 -13.20 -20.51 33.39
N ASN A 640 -14.14 -21.23 32.76
CA ASN A 640 -15.03 -22.21 33.41
C ASN A 640 -15.77 -21.62 34.65
N GLY A 641 -16.01 -20.31 34.68
CA GLY A 641 -16.65 -19.62 35.81
C GLY A 641 -15.86 -19.65 37.14
N LYS A 642 -14.64 -20.19 37.16
CA LYS A 642 -13.86 -20.47 38.38
C LYS A 642 -12.53 -19.74 38.45
N PHE A 643 -11.90 -19.48 37.30
CA PHE A 643 -10.55 -18.90 37.27
C PHE A 643 -10.52 -17.63 36.42
N LEU A 644 -10.12 -16.53 37.03
CA LEU A 644 -9.85 -15.27 36.36
C LEU A 644 -8.39 -15.25 35.89
N ILE A 645 -8.17 -15.07 34.60
CA ILE A 645 -6.85 -15.05 33.99
C ILE A 645 -6.66 -13.79 33.14
N ARG A 646 -5.41 -13.41 32.91
CA ARG A 646 -5.10 -12.40 31.90
C ARG A 646 -5.32 -12.97 30.50
N SER A 647 -6.07 -12.24 29.69
CA SER A 647 -6.34 -12.54 28.28
C SER A 647 -5.07 -12.65 27.44
N GLN A 648 -4.02 -11.89 27.77
CA GLN A 648 -2.72 -11.95 27.09
C GLN A 648 -1.98 -13.27 27.34
N ASP A 649 -2.14 -13.86 28.53
CA ASP A 649 -1.49 -15.12 28.90
C ASP A 649 -2.21 -16.33 28.29
N TRP A 650 -3.39 -16.12 27.70
CA TRP A 650 -4.22 -17.19 27.15
C TRP A 650 -3.50 -18.05 26.10
N LEU A 651 -2.87 -17.40 25.11
CA LEU A 651 -2.13 -18.10 24.06
C LEU A 651 -0.99 -18.92 24.66
N ALA A 652 -0.29 -18.35 25.64
CA ALA A 652 0.77 -19.05 26.34
C ALA A 652 0.23 -20.27 27.10
N ILE A 653 -0.92 -20.17 27.78
CA ILE A 653 -1.56 -21.30 28.48
C ILE A 653 -1.94 -22.42 27.49
N VAL A 654 -2.53 -22.07 26.34
CA VAL A 654 -2.88 -23.04 25.28
C VAL A 654 -1.63 -23.75 24.77
N MET A 655 -0.57 -22.99 24.49
CA MET A 655 0.70 -23.52 23.98
C MET A 655 1.42 -24.38 25.04
N MET A 656 1.41 -23.98 26.32
CA MET A 656 1.96 -24.81 27.40
C MET A 656 1.26 -26.16 27.48
N LYS A 657 -0.06 -26.15 27.29
CA LYS A 657 -0.85 -27.37 27.27
C LYS A 657 -0.56 -28.25 26.05
N LEU A 658 -0.44 -27.65 24.86
CA LEU A 658 -0.16 -28.35 23.61
C LEU A 658 1.20 -29.06 23.64
N PHE A 659 2.24 -28.37 24.11
CA PHE A 659 3.62 -28.88 24.15
C PHE A 659 3.98 -29.61 25.44
N HIS A 660 3.06 -29.67 26.40
CA HIS A 660 3.31 -30.21 27.75
C HIS A 660 4.54 -29.61 28.45
N ALA A 661 4.93 -28.38 28.09
CA ALA A 661 6.12 -27.71 28.57
C ALA A 661 5.78 -26.29 29.03
N ARG A 662 6.39 -25.86 30.14
CA ARG A 662 6.19 -24.52 30.69
C ARG A 662 7.31 -23.59 30.24
N PHE A 663 6.98 -22.66 29.36
CA PHE A 663 7.92 -21.65 28.84
C PHE A 663 7.66 -20.22 29.34
N THR A 664 6.56 -19.97 30.05
CA THR A 664 6.30 -18.68 30.72
C THR A 664 5.51 -18.86 32.03
N ASN A 665 5.41 -17.81 32.83
CA ASN A 665 4.69 -17.78 34.09
C ASN A 665 3.34 -17.09 33.89
N ALA A 666 2.27 -17.88 33.81
CA ALA A 666 0.90 -17.36 33.79
C ALA A 666 0.26 -17.53 35.17
N TYR A 667 -0.56 -16.56 35.58
CA TYR A 667 -1.22 -16.55 36.89
C TYR A 667 -2.75 -16.55 36.72
N ALA A 668 -3.43 -17.28 37.60
CA ALA A 668 -4.89 -17.38 37.66
C ALA A 668 -5.38 -17.06 39.08
N TYR A 669 -6.46 -16.30 39.18
CA TYR A 669 -7.13 -15.98 40.45
C TYR A 669 -8.42 -16.79 40.55
N GLU A 670 -8.71 -17.35 41.72
CA GLU A 670 -9.96 -18.09 41.91
C GLU A 670 -11.14 -17.12 42.11
N VAL A 671 -12.26 -17.43 41.45
CA VAL A 671 -13.50 -16.65 41.50
C VAL A 671 -14.57 -17.48 42.19
N GLU A 672 -15.08 -16.95 43.30
CA GLU A 672 -16.21 -17.53 44.04
C GLU A 672 -17.42 -16.59 43.90
N GLY A 673 -18.38 -16.96 43.06
CA GLY A 673 -19.54 -16.12 42.76
C GLY A 673 -19.15 -14.81 42.07
N ASN A 674 -19.26 -13.70 42.80
CA ASN A 674 -18.84 -12.37 42.34
C ASN A 674 -17.53 -11.90 42.99
N THR A 675 -16.90 -12.66 43.87
CA THR A 675 -15.68 -12.25 44.58
C THR A 675 -14.43 -12.91 44.01
N VAL A 676 -13.35 -12.14 43.87
CA VAL A 676 -12.03 -12.61 43.41
C VAL A 676 -11.13 -12.82 44.63
N LYS A 677 -10.47 -13.98 44.72
CA LYS A 677 -9.46 -14.20 45.78
C LYS A 677 -8.22 -13.36 45.52
N GLU A 678 -7.64 -12.80 46.59
CA GLU A 678 -6.44 -11.95 46.53
C GLU A 678 -5.17 -12.75 46.17
N THR A 679 -5.17 -14.08 46.34
CA THR A 679 -4.02 -14.93 46.06
C THR A 679 -4.02 -15.46 44.63
N ALA A 680 -2.98 -15.09 43.88
CA ALA A 680 -2.73 -15.62 42.54
C ALA A 680 -2.15 -17.04 42.60
N ARG A 681 -2.70 -17.96 41.79
CA ARG A 681 -2.16 -19.30 41.59
C ARG A 681 -1.40 -19.38 40.28
N LEU A 682 -0.25 -20.02 40.32
CA LEU A 682 0.57 -20.29 39.13
C LEU A 682 -0.09 -21.36 38.25
N VAL A 683 -0.21 -21.09 36.96
CA VAL A 683 -0.80 -22.03 35.99
C VAL A 683 0.25 -23.05 35.57
N HIS A 684 -0.14 -24.33 35.63
CA HIS A 684 0.64 -25.47 35.15
C HIS A 684 -0.05 -26.11 33.93
N THR A 685 0.68 -26.98 33.22
CA THR A 685 0.19 -27.70 32.03
C THR A 685 -1.06 -28.55 32.30
N THR A 686 -1.28 -28.93 33.56
CA THR A 686 -2.42 -29.73 34.04
C THR A 686 -3.53 -28.92 34.71
N THR A 687 -3.39 -27.58 34.85
CA THR A 687 -4.33 -26.75 35.61
C THR A 687 -5.72 -26.63 34.97
N PHE A 688 -5.79 -26.59 33.64
CA PHE A 688 -7.05 -26.45 32.89
C PHE A 688 -7.30 -27.69 32.03
N LEU A 689 -8.53 -28.16 31.92
CA LEU A 689 -8.97 -29.15 30.92
C LEU A 689 -9.13 -28.50 29.54
N TRP A 690 -9.12 -29.29 28.45
CA TRP A 690 -9.31 -28.72 27.10
C TRP A 690 -10.71 -28.11 26.96
N SER A 691 -11.71 -28.72 27.60
CA SER A 691 -13.07 -28.20 27.72
C SER A 691 -13.13 -26.86 28.45
N ASP A 692 -12.29 -26.67 29.48
CA ASP A 692 -12.25 -25.42 30.25
C ASP A 692 -11.79 -24.27 29.37
N LEU A 693 -10.84 -24.54 28.46
CA LEU A 693 -10.31 -23.52 27.57
C LEU A 693 -11.36 -23.01 26.57
N TRP A 694 -12.32 -23.84 26.17
CA TRP A 694 -13.43 -23.39 25.32
C TRP A 694 -14.49 -22.58 26.06
N TRP A 695 -14.44 -22.54 27.40
CA TRP A 695 -15.46 -21.90 28.22
C TRP A 695 -14.98 -20.58 28.85
N LEU A 696 -14.83 -19.56 27.99
CA LEU A 696 -14.50 -18.19 28.39
C LEU A 696 -15.76 -17.34 28.63
N ASN A 697 -15.82 -16.64 29.75
CA ASN A 697 -16.91 -15.73 30.11
C ASN A 697 -16.36 -14.50 30.84
N VAL A 698 -17.21 -13.51 31.09
CA VAL A 698 -16.87 -12.31 31.85
C VAL A 698 -18.06 -11.93 32.73
N SER A 699 -17.93 -11.91 34.05
CA SER A 699 -19.02 -11.54 34.97
C SER A 699 -18.75 -10.21 35.67
N VAL A 700 -19.76 -9.70 36.38
CA VAL A 700 -19.60 -8.58 37.29
C VAL A 700 -18.84 -9.10 38.52
N LEU A 701 -17.75 -8.42 38.90
CA LEU A 701 -16.91 -8.80 40.03
C LEU A 701 -16.92 -7.71 41.09
N LEU A 702 -16.97 -8.08 42.36
CA LEU A 702 -16.93 -7.18 43.52
C LEU A 702 -15.57 -6.49 43.62
#